data_AF-A0A3N5YKI8-F1
#
_entry.id   AF-A0A3N5YKI8-F1
#
_cell.length_a   1.000
_cell.length_b   1.000
_cell.length_c   1.000
_cell.angle_alpha   90.00
_cell.angle_beta   90.00
_cell.angle_gamma   90.00
#
_symmetry.space_group_name_H-M   'P 1'
#
loop_
_entity.id
_entity.type
_entity.pdbx_description
1 polymer ?
#
loop_
_entity_poly.entity_id
_entity_poly.type
_entity_poly.pdbx_seq_one_letter_code
_entity_poly.pdbx_strand_id
1 'polypeptide(L)'
;MRLDLRRRPFVSIALAGFACVLLVAAVGRVAEWWRLGDSDLATYGHVERQVRRQFEQMSTSLEAGAARLAERASPVLRASPDDRDLEPLFGAASEVTRGDAGGLAATVYGLDDTPLAWSGPPSQTERWPAGNALFVAPGALGLRLVRTLPVTAGGVRVGMVVLERLFAEQQPAGSLPGRRFMIQTPLATVPLRIPADGAGERSVPFRFLIRSASGEPLVEATVDPASLALARLEHRRTVRALVLVVLASITLLLAGPLLDRRAFTRTAGGQGLATLGVAGLLLSARAVLWAALPVSDRWLLLSPEAYGSETLGVWFRHPLDFLLSALLALALVALVASPIERWRLMWMGRRRPVAGSAWRFAAAQVVPGAALAAAALAYQWFLANTFASAGVDLLYFSPLPWNGARVAIALALVLFNAAFAWAVVLSLRAGLTPWRFRWLDPRVGLLLLLAWGVPAALVWSGAMARGLSQQGGAVVCAALGVAAFVAPRGLARVRHASQGYRLTALFIALFLPAVLVYPSMVHYEDVARRRVVETRYAPEVLNQRENLQRRLLAAQQEIDGRPDVLESLVLAPAPPPSSSVPSESAFLIWQDTALERYRVSSAVELYNAAGMLVSRFALNLPEEANRQLWHEESCNWQTFGEISRFGAKERPLLHAGRNVCGPKGILGTIVIHVIIDDSTLSFLSTQNPYFELLRGGPLRPREEAPGRDVQYVVYGWSRSPIYVSGG
;
A
#
# COMPACT_ATOMS: atom_id res chain seq x y z
N MET A 1 -9.82 -55.57 19.77
CA MET A 1 -8.85 -54.71 20.48
C MET A 1 -8.01 -53.77 19.58
N ARG A 2 -7.62 -54.11 18.33
CA ARG A 2 -6.85 -53.19 17.44
C ARG A 2 -7.65 -52.05 16.75
N LEU A 3 -8.98 -52.03 16.89
CA LEU A 3 -9.85 -50.99 16.32
C LEU A 3 -10.01 -49.76 17.24
N ASP A 4 -9.94 -49.92 18.57
CA ASP A 4 -10.15 -48.83 19.54
C ASP A 4 -9.00 -47.82 19.61
N LEU A 5 -7.76 -48.26 19.42
CA LEU A 5 -6.60 -47.36 19.43
C LEU A 5 -6.56 -46.41 18.21
N ARG A 6 -7.33 -46.70 17.14
CA ARG A 6 -7.34 -45.90 15.90
C ARG A 6 -8.39 -44.78 15.87
N ARG A 7 -9.44 -44.85 16.70
CA ARG A 7 -10.43 -43.76 16.84
C ARG A 7 -9.98 -42.66 17.80
N ARG A 8 -9.13 -43.02 18.78
CA ARG A 8 -8.57 -42.10 19.79
C ARG A 8 -7.88 -40.86 19.20
N PRO A 9 -6.98 -40.95 18.19
CA PRO A 9 -6.33 -39.74 17.65
C PRO A 9 -7.33 -38.79 17.00
N PHE A 10 -8.29 -39.31 16.22
CA PHE A 10 -9.32 -38.48 15.55
C PHE A 10 -10.20 -37.74 16.55
N VAL A 11 -10.70 -38.44 17.57
CA VAL A 11 -11.55 -37.85 18.62
C VAL A 11 -10.76 -36.86 19.47
N SER A 12 -9.49 -37.15 19.78
CA SER A 12 -8.64 -36.23 20.56
C SER A 12 -8.36 -34.93 19.82
N ILE A 13 -8.04 -34.97 18.52
CA ILE A 13 -7.80 -33.79 17.69
C ILE A 13 -9.08 -32.96 17.57
N ALA A 14 -10.23 -33.62 17.37
CA ALA A 14 -11.53 -32.93 17.29
C ALA A 14 -11.92 -32.25 18.61
N LEU A 15 -11.76 -32.94 19.76
CA LEU A 15 -12.09 -32.38 21.07
C LEU A 15 -11.14 -31.24 21.47
N ALA A 16 -9.83 -31.43 21.33
CA ALA A 16 -8.84 -30.40 21.60
C ALA A 16 -9.03 -29.20 20.67
N GLY A 17 -9.30 -29.46 19.39
CA GLY A 17 -9.61 -28.43 18.40
C GLY A 17 -10.86 -27.62 18.77
N PHE A 18 -11.96 -28.29 19.14
CA PHE A 18 -13.18 -27.61 19.56
C PHE A 18 -12.95 -26.76 20.83
N ALA A 19 -12.18 -27.26 21.79
CA ALA A 19 -11.79 -26.48 22.97
C ALA A 19 -10.98 -25.23 22.58
N CYS A 20 -10.03 -25.33 21.65
CA CYS A 20 -9.29 -24.18 21.13
C CYS A 20 -10.19 -23.15 20.44
N VAL A 21 -11.17 -23.60 19.64
CA VAL A 21 -12.14 -22.70 18.99
C VAL A 21 -12.95 -21.93 20.03
N LEU A 22 -13.47 -22.62 21.05
CA LEU A 22 -14.21 -21.99 22.14
C LEU A 22 -13.34 -21.00 22.92
N LEU A 23 -12.08 -21.35 23.17
CA LEU A 23 -11.13 -20.49 23.88
C LEU A 23 -10.87 -19.19 23.09
N VAL A 24 -10.62 -19.27 21.79
CA VAL A 24 -10.40 -18.07 20.94
C VAL A 24 -11.65 -17.20 20.88
N ALA A 25 -12.84 -17.80 20.76
CA ALA A 25 -14.10 -17.06 20.79
C ALA A 25 -14.33 -16.38 22.15
N ALA A 26 -14.05 -17.06 23.26
CA ALA A 26 -14.18 -16.52 24.61
C ALA A 26 -13.19 -15.38 24.85
N VAL A 27 -11.91 -15.56 24.52
CA VAL A 27 -10.88 -14.51 24.63
C VAL A 27 -11.24 -13.31 23.75
N GLY A 28 -11.71 -13.53 22.52
CA GLY A 28 -12.15 -12.45 21.63
C GLY A 28 -13.32 -11.64 22.19
N ARG A 29 -14.26 -12.30 22.88
CA ARG A 29 -15.40 -11.65 23.55
C ARG A 29 -14.99 -10.91 24.81
N VAL A 30 -14.10 -11.47 25.62
CA VAL A 30 -13.52 -10.78 26.79
C VAL A 30 -12.71 -9.56 26.36
N ALA A 31 -11.96 -9.66 25.26
CA ALA A 31 -11.22 -8.53 24.69
C ALA A 31 -12.14 -7.44 24.12
N GLU A 32 -13.28 -7.82 23.50
CA GLU A 32 -14.32 -6.88 23.07
C GLU A 32 -14.84 -6.09 24.27
N TRP A 33 -15.21 -6.81 25.34
CA TRP A 33 -15.72 -6.21 26.57
C TRP A 33 -14.70 -5.28 27.25
N TRP A 34 -13.45 -5.70 27.37
CA TRP A 34 -12.41 -4.91 28.03
C TRP A 34 -11.97 -3.67 27.24
N ARG A 35 -11.95 -3.74 25.90
CA ARG A 35 -11.52 -2.61 25.04
C ARG A 35 -12.64 -1.66 24.64
N LEU A 36 -13.82 -2.20 24.33
CA LEU A 36 -14.94 -1.43 23.77
C LEU A 36 -16.07 -1.25 24.79
N GLY A 37 -16.17 -2.07 25.83
CA GLY A 37 -17.29 -2.06 26.76
C GLY A 37 -18.58 -2.65 26.16
N ASP A 38 -19.65 -2.65 26.97
CA ASP A 38 -20.93 -3.28 26.62
C ASP A 38 -21.80 -2.46 25.65
N SER A 39 -21.54 -1.16 25.50
CA SER A 39 -22.33 -0.24 24.67
C SER A 39 -21.45 0.82 24.01
N ASP A 40 -21.96 1.48 22.96
CA ASP A 40 -21.24 2.57 22.28
C ASP A 40 -20.97 3.75 23.21
N LEU A 41 -21.83 3.98 24.20
CA LEU A 41 -21.60 4.97 25.27
C LEU A 41 -20.42 4.57 26.18
N ALA A 42 -20.29 3.28 26.49
CA ALA A 42 -19.12 2.80 27.23
C ALA A 42 -17.84 2.97 26.41
N THR A 43 -17.88 2.64 25.11
CA THR A 43 -16.76 2.85 24.18
C THR A 43 -16.36 4.32 24.11
N TYR A 44 -17.35 5.21 23.97
CA TYR A 44 -17.16 6.65 24.01
C TYR A 44 -16.46 7.10 25.30
N GLY A 45 -16.90 6.62 26.47
CA GLY A 45 -16.25 6.94 27.74
C GLY A 45 -14.82 6.42 27.88
N HIS A 46 -14.44 5.36 27.15
CA HIS A 46 -13.04 4.92 27.03
C HIS A 46 -12.22 5.87 26.15
N VAL A 47 -12.76 6.26 24.99
CA VAL A 47 -12.12 7.21 24.07
C VAL A 47 -11.93 8.57 24.75
N GLU A 48 -12.97 9.10 25.42
CA GLU A 48 -12.89 10.37 26.15
C GLU A 48 -11.78 10.34 27.21
N ARG A 49 -11.77 9.30 28.07
CA ARG A 49 -10.73 9.16 29.11
C ARG A 49 -9.34 9.04 28.51
N GLN A 50 -9.20 8.35 27.38
CA GLN A 50 -7.92 8.19 26.70
C GLN A 50 -7.42 9.52 26.12
N VAL A 51 -8.28 10.24 25.40
CA VAL A 51 -7.93 11.54 24.82
C VAL A 51 -7.59 12.55 25.92
N ARG A 52 -8.39 12.62 27.00
CA ARG A 52 -8.09 13.48 28.17
C ARG A 52 -6.72 13.16 28.76
N ARG A 53 -6.43 11.88 29.02
CA ARG A 53 -5.12 11.44 29.53
C ARG A 53 -3.97 11.80 28.60
N GLN A 54 -4.16 11.67 27.28
CA GLN A 54 -3.13 12.03 26.30
C GLN A 54 -2.85 13.54 26.33
N PHE A 55 -3.88 14.38 26.42
CA PHE A 55 -3.72 15.84 26.57
C PHE A 55 -3.08 16.22 27.91
N GLU A 56 -3.47 15.59 29.02
CA GLU A 56 -2.86 15.80 30.34
C GLU A 56 -1.37 15.43 30.33
N GLN A 57 -1.01 14.30 29.71
CA GLN A 57 0.40 13.91 29.56
C GLN A 57 1.18 14.92 28.71
N MET A 58 0.61 15.37 27.59
CA MET A 58 1.23 16.38 26.73
C MET A 58 1.41 17.72 27.46
N SER A 59 0.37 18.21 28.14
CA SER A 59 0.43 19.48 28.90
C SER A 59 1.47 19.40 30.01
N THR A 60 1.48 18.32 30.79
CA THR A 60 2.47 18.11 31.87
C THR A 60 3.88 18.04 31.31
N SER A 61 4.07 17.38 30.17
CA SER A 61 5.39 17.30 29.51
C SER A 61 5.87 18.67 29.01
N LEU A 62 4.98 19.49 28.45
CA LEU A 62 5.27 20.85 28.01
C LEU A 62 5.57 21.78 29.19
N GLU A 63 4.81 21.69 30.27
CA GLU A 63 5.06 22.46 31.49
C GLU A 63 6.42 22.14 32.11
N ALA A 64 6.75 20.86 32.28
CA ALA A 64 8.04 20.43 32.79
C ALA A 64 9.20 20.78 31.85
N GLY A 65 8.98 20.75 30.53
CA GLY A 65 9.95 21.22 29.54
C GLY A 65 10.18 22.74 29.64
N ALA A 66 9.10 23.52 29.74
CA ALA A 66 9.14 24.98 29.76
C ALA A 66 9.83 25.49 31.02
N ALA A 67 9.52 24.90 32.18
CA ALA A 67 10.15 25.25 33.44
C ALA A 67 11.67 24.99 33.40
N ARG A 68 12.09 23.81 32.90
CA ARG A 68 13.52 23.46 32.77
C ARG A 68 14.27 24.40 31.82
N LEU A 69 13.65 24.75 30.70
CA LEU A 69 14.25 25.66 29.73
C LEU A 69 14.29 27.10 30.25
N ALA A 70 13.26 27.56 30.96
CA ALA A 70 13.21 28.89 31.59
C ALA A 70 14.24 29.04 32.72
N GLU A 71 14.44 28.00 33.53
CA GLU A 71 15.46 27.97 34.59
C GLU A 71 16.87 28.14 34.01
N ARG A 72 17.18 27.42 32.92
CA ARG A 72 18.46 27.55 32.22
C ARG A 72 18.60 28.85 31.44
N ALA A 73 17.49 29.44 30.97
CA ALA A 73 17.51 30.70 30.24
C ALA A 73 17.67 31.93 31.14
N SER A 74 17.18 31.88 32.40
CA SER A 74 17.24 33.00 33.35
C SER A 74 18.64 33.63 33.52
N PRO A 75 19.74 32.87 33.74
CA PRO A 75 21.06 33.48 33.91
C PRO A 75 21.59 34.14 32.64
N VAL A 76 21.33 33.57 31.45
CA VAL A 76 21.80 34.11 30.16
C VAL A 76 21.01 35.38 29.81
N LEU A 77 19.69 35.38 30.02
CA LEU A 77 18.83 36.53 29.69
C LEU A 77 19.03 37.73 30.62
N ARG A 78 19.70 37.57 31.77
CA ARG A 78 20.09 38.68 32.67
C ARG A 78 21.30 39.47 32.16
N ALA A 79 22.15 38.88 31.33
CA ALA A 79 23.30 39.58 30.76
C ALA A 79 22.86 40.63 29.73
N SER A 80 23.68 41.67 29.56
CA SER A 80 23.50 42.70 28.54
C SER A 80 23.40 42.05 27.15
N PRO A 81 22.51 42.50 26.24
CA PRO A 81 22.34 41.89 24.91
C PRO A 81 23.65 41.64 24.16
N ASP A 82 24.62 42.55 24.28
CA ASP A 82 25.92 42.49 23.59
C ASP A 82 26.90 41.45 24.20
N ASP A 83 26.67 41.02 25.46
CA ASP A 83 27.53 40.11 26.22
C ASP A 83 26.93 38.69 26.38
N ARG A 84 25.81 38.39 25.72
CA ARG A 84 25.10 37.11 25.87
C ARG A 84 25.79 35.99 25.08
N ASP A 85 26.24 34.96 25.80
CA ASP A 85 26.56 33.67 25.19
C ASP A 85 25.27 32.85 24.97
N LEU A 86 24.92 32.63 23.70
CA LEU A 86 23.70 31.91 23.30
C LEU A 86 23.91 30.40 23.17
N GLU A 87 25.16 29.91 23.12
CA GLU A 87 25.46 28.48 22.96
C GLU A 87 24.77 27.59 24.03
N PRO A 88 24.74 27.98 25.32
CA PRO A 88 24.03 27.24 26.35
C PRO A 88 22.50 27.16 26.11
N LEU A 89 21.90 28.17 25.48
CA LEU A 89 20.47 28.18 25.18
C LEU A 89 20.11 27.22 24.06
N PHE A 90 20.93 27.15 23.00
CA PHE A 90 20.77 26.15 21.94
C PHE A 90 20.98 24.72 22.48
N GLY A 91 21.99 24.53 23.34
CA GLY A 91 22.20 23.27 24.06
C GLY A 91 20.98 22.85 24.87
N ALA A 92 20.41 23.77 25.66
CA ALA A 92 19.22 23.52 26.47
C ALA A 92 17.97 23.24 25.62
N ALA A 93 17.73 23.98 24.53
CA ALA A 93 16.62 23.75 23.61
C ALA A 93 16.75 22.37 22.93
N SER A 94 17.97 21.98 22.52
CA SER A 94 18.25 20.67 21.93
C SER A 94 18.00 19.52 22.90
N GLU A 95 18.29 19.70 24.19
CA GLU A 95 18.10 18.67 25.22
C GLU A 95 16.62 18.44 25.51
N VAL A 96 15.81 19.49 25.53
CA VAL A 96 14.36 19.37 25.71
C VAL A 96 13.69 18.67 24.53
N THR A 97 14.22 18.85 23.32
CA THR A 97 13.70 18.23 22.08
C THR A 97 14.32 16.87 21.76
N ARG A 98 15.31 16.42 22.56
CA ARG A 98 16.06 15.19 22.30
C ARG A 98 15.17 13.95 22.46
N GLY A 99 15.14 13.10 21.43
CA GLY A 99 14.38 11.84 21.45
C GLY A 99 12.92 11.96 20.99
N ASP A 100 12.44 13.17 20.67
CA ASP A 100 11.14 13.38 20.03
C ASP A 100 11.36 13.59 18.53
N ALA A 101 10.87 12.66 17.69
CA ALA A 101 11.20 12.55 16.26
C ALA A 101 10.48 13.60 15.38
N GLY A 102 10.58 14.89 15.74
CA GLY A 102 10.05 16.02 14.97
C GLY A 102 8.71 16.59 15.47
N GLY A 103 8.14 16.04 16.55
CA GLY A 103 6.87 16.50 17.11
C GLY A 103 6.98 17.69 18.07
N LEU A 104 8.17 17.95 18.63
CA LEU A 104 8.40 19.00 19.63
C LEU A 104 9.32 20.10 19.08
N ALA A 105 8.97 21.35 19.35
CA ALA A 105 9.81 22.51 19.08
C ALA A 105 9.93 23.39 20.33
N ALA A 106 11.10 23.98 20.54
CA ALA A 106 11.41 24.82 21.68
C ALA A 106 12.08 26.11 21.18
N THR A 107 11.60 27.26 21.64
CA THR A 107 12.14 28.58 21.26
C THR A 107 12.25 29.48 22.48
N VAL A 108 13.38 30.16 22.63
CA VAL A 108 13.64 31.17 23.66
C VAL A 108 13.62 32.54 23.02
N TYR A 109 12.78 33.44 23.52
CA TYR A 109 12.62 34.80 23.07
C TYR A 109 13.20 35.81 24.07
N GLY A 110 13.79 36.88 23.53
CA GLY A 110 14.20 38.06 24.29
C GLY A 110 13.02 38.93 24.74
N LEU A 111 13.34 40.08 25.33
CA LEU A 111 12.35 41.09 25.74
C LEU A 111 11.61 41.72 24.55
N ASP A 112 12.30 41.83 23.41
CA ASP A 112 11.77 42.43 22.17
C ASP A 112 11.01 41.41 21.30
N ASP A 113 10.60 40.27 21.87
CA ASP A 113 10.01 39.12 21.17
C ASP A 113 10.91 38.56 20.03
N THR A 114 12.22 38.81 20.08
CA THR A 114 13.21 38.28 19.13
C THR A 114 13.61 36.85 19.50
N PRO A 115 13.61 35.88 18.56
CA PRO A 115 14.04 34.51 18.84
C PRO A 115 15.57 34.47 19.03
N LEU A 116 16.02 34.04 20.21
CA LEU A 116 17.43 33.99 20.60
C LEU A 116 18.03 32.58 20.45
N ALA A 117 17.24 31.54 20.69
CA ALA A 117 17.65 30.15 20.50
C ALA A 117 16.43 29.26 20.19
N TRP A 118 16.61 28.24 19.36
CA TRP A 118 15.54 27.31 19.01
C TRP A 118 16.04 25.89 18.76
N SER A 119 15.14 24.92 18.83
CA SER A 119 15.36 23.54 18.40
C SER A 119 14.05 22.91 17.94
N GLY A 120 14.11 22.02 16.94
CA GLY A 120 12.94 21.44 16.28
C GLY A 120 12.29 22.41 15.26
N PRO A 121 11.16 22.01 14.64
CA PRO A 121 10.42 22.85 13.69
C PRO A 121 9.32 23.67 14.41
N PRO A 122 9.59 24.93 14.82
CA PRO A 122 8.58 25.79 15.45
C PRO A 122 7.48 26.19 14.45
N SER A 123 6.31 26.57 14.96
CA SER A 123 5.33 27.27 14.14
C SER A 123 5.76 28.72 13.96
N GLN A 124 5.53 29.26 12.76
CA GLN A 124 5.71 30.67 12.50
C GLN A 124 4.43 31.37 12.95
N THR A 125 4.47 31.97 14.14
CA THR A 125 3.37 32.79 14.67
C THR A 125 3.90 34.19 14.93
N GLU A 126 3.21 35.21 14.42
CA GLU A 126 3.66 36.61 14.49
C GLU A 126 3.71 37.19 15.91
N ARG A 127 2.89 36.65 16.84
CA ARG A 127 2.86 37.15 18.23
C ARG A 127 2.38 36.14 19.25
N TRP A 128 3.13 36.04 20.35
CA TRP A 128 2.81 35.17 21.49
C TRP A 128 2.06 35.92 22.60
N PRO A 129 1.15 35.26 23.33
CA PRO A 129 0.59 35.81 24.55
C PRO A 129 1.69 36.16 25.56
N ALA A 130 1.63 37.35 26.15
CA ALA A 130 2.69 37.86 27.04
C ALA A 130 2.81 37.13 28.39
N GLY A 131 1.85 36.27 28.74
CA GLY A 131 1.72 35.60 30.04
C GLY A 131 2.07 34.11 30.01
N ASN A 132 1.87 33.43 31.15
CA ASN A 132 1.93 31.98 31.23
C ASN A 132 0.61 31.39 30.71
N ALA A 133 0.61 30.88 29.48
CA ALA A 133 -0.60 30.39 28.83
C ALA A 133 -0.37 29.05 28.11
N LEU A 134 -1.40 28.20 28.11
CA LEU A 134 -1.46 26.96 27.35
C LEU A 134 -2.63 27.06 26.37
N PHE A 135 -2.36 27.04 25.07
CA PHE A 135 -3.38 27.18 24.04
C PHE A 135 -3.04 26.31 22.82
N VAL A 136 -3.97 26.23 21.87
CA VAL A 136 -3.80 25.49 20.61
C VAL A 136 -3.64 26.48 19.47
N ALA A 137 -2.63 26.25 18.64
CA ALA A 137 -2.36 27.04 17.44
C ALA A 137 -2.37 26.14 16.19
N PRO A 138 -3.02 26.55 15.09
CA PRO A 138 -2.91 25.88 13.81
C PRO A 138 -1.55 26.20 13.15
N GLY A 139 -0.90 25.20 12.57
CA GLY A 139 0.29 25.36 11.74
C GLY A 139 0.21 24.54 10.46
N ALA A 140 1.18 24.71 9.55
CA ALA A 140 1.21 24.07 8.23
C ALA A 140 1.10 22.53 8.26
N LEU A 141 1.58 21.91 9.34
CA LEU A 141 1.57 20.45 9.53
C LEU A 141 0.35 19.94 10.33
N GLY A 142 -0.44 20.84 10.94
CA GLY A 142 -1.57 20.50 11.81
C GLY A 142 -1.64 21.33 13.09
N LEU A 143 -2.38 20.86 14.09
CA LEU A 143 -2.55 21.58 15.37
C LEU A 143 -1.38 21.31 16.32
N ARG A 144 -0.89 22.39 16.93
CA ARG A 144 0.14 22.36 17.95
C ARG A 144 -0.40 22.84 19.29
N LEU A 145 -0.03 22.14 20.35
CA LEU A 145 -0.29 22.55 21.72
C LEU A 145 0.90 23.39 22.16
N VAL A 146 0.65 24.67 22.48
CA VAL A 146 1.68 25.67 22.74
C VAL A 146 1.65 26.08 24.20
N ARG A 147 2.80 25.98 24.86
CA ARG A 147 3.02 26.51 26.21
C ARG A 147 3.96 27.70 26.15
N THR A 148 3.48 28.84 26.63
CA THR A 148 4.25 30.07 26.84
C THR A 148 4.58 30.20 28.32
N LEU A 149 5.83 30.52 28.65
CA LEU A 149 6.26 30.74 30.02
C LEU A 149 7.18 31.97 30.08
N PRO A 150 6.79 33.06 30.75
CA PRO A 150 7.65 34.22 30.91
C PRO A 150 8.86 33.87 31.80
N VAL A 151 10.05 34.26 31.36
CA VAL A 151 11.26 34.14 32.18
C VAL A 151 11.38 35.41 33.02
N THR A 152 11.42 35.26 34.34
CA THR A 152 11.57 36.38 35.26
C THR A 152 12.92 36.33 35.99
N ALA A 153 13.47 37.51 36.27
CA ALA A 153 14.64 37.71 37.11
C ALA A 153 14.34 38.84 38.10
N GLY A 154 14.40 38.56 39.40
CA GLY A 154 14.07 39.56 40.43
C GLY A 154 12.64 40.12 40.35
N GLY A 155 11.69 39.34 39.81
CA GLY A 155 10.30 39.77 39.62
C GLY A 155 10.03 40.53 38.32
N VAL A 156 11.06 40.88 37.55
CA VAL A 156 10.93 41.55 36.24
C VAL A 156 11.05 40.52 35.13
N ARG A 157 10.19 40.61 34.10
CA ARG A 157 10.27 39.74 32.90
C ARG A 157 11.53 40.09 32.10
N VAL A 158 12.34 39.09 31.79
CA VAL A 158 13.59 39.21 31.00
C VAL A 158 13.54 38.46 29.66
N GLY A 159 12.49 37.66 29.43
CA GLY A 159 12.24 36.98 28.16
C GLY A 159 11.01 36.07 28.22
N MET A 160 10.88 35.17 27.25
CA MET A 160 9.82 34.16 27.17
C MET A 160 10.38 32.85 26.63
N VAL A 161 9.89 31.73 27.15
CA VAL A 161 10.09 30.41 26.56
C VAL A 161 8.79 29.93 25.95
N VAL A 162 8.89 29.39 24.73
CA VAL A 162 7.79 28.79 23.99
C VAL A 162 8.13 27.35 23.67
N LEU A 163 7.25 26.43 24.05
CA LEU A 163 7.32 25.02 23.67
C LEU A 163 6.06 24.63 22.92
N GLU A 164 6.26 23.91 21.83
CA GLU A 164 5.19 23.54 20.92
C GLU A 164 5.24 22.06 20.61
N ARG A 165 4.11 21.38 20.76
CA ARG A 165 3.98 19.97 20.40
C ARG A 165 2.90 19.76 19.35
N LEU A 166 3.26 19.20 18.19
CA LEU A 166 2.30 18.72 17.20
C LEU A 166 1.53 17.54 17.80
N PHE A 167 0.20 17.63 17.83
CA PHE A 167 -0.65 16.57 18.41
C PHE A 167 -1.78 16.10 17.49
N ALA A 168 -2.09 16.85 16.44
CA ALA A 168 -3.03 16.43 15.41
C ALA A 168 -2.50 16.87 14.05
N GLU A 169 -2.34 15.91 13.14
CA GLU A 169 -1.96 16.19 11.76
C GLU A 169 -3.18 16.62 10.95
N GLN A 170 -2.94 17.47 9.94
CA GLN A 170 -3.95 17.81 8.96
C GLN A 170 -4.03 16.68 7.92
N GLN A 171 -5.22 16.11 7.71
CA GLN A 171 -5.42 15.09 6.69
C GLN A 171 -5.61 15.79 5.33
N PRO A 172 -4.93 15.36 4.25
CA PRO A 172 -5.11 15.95 2.94
C PRO A 172 -6.59 15.88 2.54
N ALA A 173 -7.11 16.97 1.99
CA ALA A 173 -8.50 17.10 1.60
C ALA A 173 -8.90 16.00 0.59
N GLY A 174 -9.48 14.90 1.10
CA GLY A 174 -10.43 14.09 0.36
C GLY A 174 -11.66 14.94 0.02
N SER A 175 -12.54 14.43 -0.82
CA SER A 175 -13.69 15.09 -1.47
C SER A 175 -14.78 15.72 -0.56
N LEU A 176 -14.46 16.16 0.65
CA LEU A 176 -15.34 16.78 1.63
C LEU A 176 -14.80 18.17 2.03
N PRO A 177 -15.62 19.23 2.06
CA PRO A 177 -15.17 20.57 2.44
C PRO A 177 -14.83 20.68 3.94
N GLY A 178 -13.74 21.38 4.27
CA GLY A 178 -13.40 21.87 5.62
C GLY A 178 -12.10 21.31 6.21
N ARG A 179 -11.38 22.14 6.99
CA ARG A 179 -10.19 21.73 7.78
C ARG A 179 -10.59 20.69 8.82
N ARG A 180 -10.10 19.46 8.70
CA ARG A 180 -10.31 18.40 9.69
C ARG A 180 -8.98 18.04 10.34
N PHE A 181 -8.81 18.49 11.58
CA PHE A 181 -7.72 18.05 12.43
C PHE A 181 -8.15 16.77 13.12
N MET A 182 -7.35 15.71 12.99
CA MET A 182 -7.72 14.38 13.47
C MET A 182 -6.69 13.91 14.48
N ILE A 183 -7.16 13.44 15.64
CA ILE A 183 -6.31 12.69 16.57
C ILE A 183 -6.61 11.20 16.44
N GLN A 184 -5.58 10.41 16.16
CA GLN A 184 -5.69 8.97 16.05
C GLN A 184 -5.72 8.36 17.44
N THR A 185 -6.79 7.64 17.77
CA THR A 185 -6.81 6.75 18.93
C THR A 185 -6.87 5.29 18.46
N PRO A 186 -6.46 4.31 19.27
CA PRO A 186 -6.55 2.89 18.92
C PRO A 186 -7.97 2.39 18.64
N LEU A 187 -8.99 3.15 19.03
CA LEU A 187 -10.41 2.78 18.95
C LEU A 187 -11.17 3.54 17.84
N ALA A 188 -10.83 4.82 17.65
CA ALA A 188 -11.45 5.66 16.61
C ALA A 188 -10.56 6.86 16.27
N THR A 189 -10.67 7.35 15.05
CA THR A 189 -10.13 8.66 14.67
C THR A 189 -11.09 9.74 15.14
N VAL A 190 -10.60 10.69 15.92
CA VAL A 190 -11.42 11.72 16.57
C VAL A 190 -11.16 13.08 15.90
N PRO A 191 -12.13 13.64 15.15
CA PRO A 191 -12.04 14.99 14.65
C PRO A 191 -12.07 16.02 15.79
N LEU A 192 -11.22 17.03 15.65
CA LEU A 192 -11.04 18.13 16.59
C LEU A 192 -11.46 19.46 15.94
N ARG A 193 -12.07 20.33 16.73
CA ARG A 193 -12.39 21.71 16.37
C ARG A 193 -11.78 22.67 17.38
N ILE A 194 -11.14 23.73 16.89
CA ILE A 194 -10.59 24.80 17.73
C ILE A 194 -11.68 25.85 18.06
N PRO A 195 -11.55 26.59 19.18
CA PRO A 195 -12.48 27.66 19.56
C PRO A 195 -12.72 28.71 18.47
N ALA A 196 -11.69 29.08 17.71
CA ALA A 196 -11.78 30.04 16.61
C ALA A 196 -12.76 29.59 15.50
N ASP A 197 -12.94 28.28 15.30
CA ASP A 197 -13.86 27.70 14.31
C ASP A 197 -15.29 27.51 14.87
N GLY A 198 -15.61 28.18 15.98
CA GLY A 198 -16.92 28.10 16.64
C GLY A 198 -17.12 26.83 17.47
N ALA A 199 -16.05 26.30 18.09
CA ALA A 199 -16.20 25.30 19.16
C ALA A 199 -16.85 25.97 20.39
N GLY A 200 -17.86 25.33 20.98
CA GLY A 200 -18.69 25.98 22.00
C GLY A 200 -19.24 25.04 23.07
N GLU A 201 -19.75 25.61 24.15
CA GLU A 201 -20.16 24.90 25.38
C GLU A 201 -21.51 24.15 25.28
N ARG A 202 -22.07 23.98 24.08
CA ARG A 202 -23.32 23.24 23.92
C ARG A 202 -23.03 21.75 24.15
N SER A 203 -23.61 21.20 25.21
CA SER A 203 -23.60 19.77 25.46
C SER A 203 -24.38 19.05 24.36
N VAL A 204 -23.65 18.47 23.41
CA VAL A 204 -24.18 17.61 22.35
C VAL A 204 -23.67 16.20 22.64
N PRO A 205 -24.51 15.16 22.52
CA PRO A 205 -24.07 13.78 22.74
C PRO A 205 -22.89 13.41 21.83
N PHE A 206 -21.95 12.62 22.37
CA PHE A 206 -20.68 12.22 21.73
C PHE A 206 -19.71 13.36 21.40
N ARG A 207 -19.86 14.51 22.07
CA ARG A 207 -18.89 15.61 22.04
C ARG A 207 -18.42 15.92 23.45
N PHE A 208 -17.14 16.22 23.57
CA PHE A 208 -16.57 16.68 24.84
C PHE A 208 -15.54 17.77 24.60
N LEU A 209 -15.54 18.74 25.51
CA LEU A 209 -14.60 19.84 25.49
C LEU A 209 -13.37 19.48 26.32
N ILE A 210 -12.20 19.67 25.73
CA ILE A 210 -10.91 19.55 26.42
C ILE A 210 -10.53 20.95 26.90
N ARG A 211 -10.26 21.06 28.20
CA ARG A 211 -9.85 22.30 28.85
C ARG A 211 -8.41 22.17 29.35
N SER A 212 -7.71 23.28 29.44
CA SER A 212 -6.44 23.37 30.13
C SER A 212 -6.63 23.15 31.64
N ALA A 213 -5.53 22.94 32.37
CA ALA A 213 -5.56 22.92 33.84
C ALA A 213 -6.08 24.24 34.45
N SER A 214 -5.94 25.36 33.73
CA SER A 214 -6.49 26.67 34.11
C SER A 214 -7.98 26.85 33.75
N GLY A 215 -8.61 25.88 33.10
CA GLY A 215 -10.04 25.89 32.74
C GLY A 215 -10.38 26.46 31.36
N GLU A 216 -9.38 26.94 30.62
CA GLU A 216 -9.55 27.51 29.28
C GLU A 216 -9.85 26.42 28.24
N PRO A 217 -10.78 26.65 27.29
CA PRO A 217 -11.11 25.68 26.24
C PRO A 217 -9.96 25.55 25.23
N LEU A 218 -9.43 24.33 25.05
CA LEU A 218 -8.37 24.04 24.08
C LEU A 218 -8.94 23.58 22.74
N VAL A 219 -9.72 22.49 22.76
CA VAL A 219 -10.36 21.90 21.57
C VAL A 219 -11.65 21.19 21.95
N GLU A 220 -12.63 21.19 21.05
CA GLU A 220 -13.80 20.31 21.09
C GLU A 220 -13.49 19.04 20.31
N ALA A 221 -13.58 17.89 20.97
CA ALA A 221 -13.45 16.59 20.36
C ALA A 221 -14.83 16.02 20.06
N THR A 222 -15.02 15.50 18.84
CA THR A 222 -16.29 14.90 18.42
C THR A 222 -16.06 13.46 18.00
N VAL A 223 -16.84 12.54 18.58
CA VAL A 223 -16.73 11.11 18.28
C VAL A 223 -17.95 10.70 17.47
N ASP A 224 -17.73 10.22 16.25
CA ASP A 224 -18.83 9.75 15.42
C ASP A 224 -19.33 8.38 15.93
N PRO A 225 -20.61 8.23 16.35
CA PRO A 225 -21.13 6.93 16.77
C PRO A 225 -21.04 5.86 15.67
N ALA A 226 -21.09 6.25 14.38
CA ALA A 226 -20.91 5.30 13.28
C ALA A 226 -19.48 4.70 13.28
N SER A 227 -18.47 5.49 13.63
CA SER A 227 -17.08 5.02 13.75
C SER A 227 -16.91 3.99 14.88
N LEU A 228 -17.61 4.17 16.01
CA LEU A 228 -17.60 3.24 17.14
C LEU A 228 -18.27 1.90 16.77
N ALA A 229 -19.41 1.97 16.09
CA ALA A 229 -20.10 0.79 15.58
C ALA A 229 -19.24 0.02 14.56
N LEU A 230 -18.56 0.73 13.66
CA LEU A 230 -17.62 0.16 12.70
C LEU A 230 -16.44 -0.53 13.40
N ALA A 231 -15.85 0.09 14.43
CA ALA A 231 -14.76 -0.50 15.22
C ALA A 231 -15.18 -1.81 15.89
N ARG A 232 -16.40 -1.89 16.44
CA ARG A 232 -16.93 -3.13 17.02
C ARG A 232 -17.18 -4.21 15.95
N LEU A 233 -17.70 -3.83 14.79
CA LEU A 233 -17.87 -4.75 13.66
C LEU A 233 -16.53 -5.29 13.16
N GLU A 234 -15.51 -4.45 13.06
CA GLU A 234 -14.16 -4.85 12.65
C GLU A 234 -13.53 -5.83 13.66
N HIS A 235 -13.65 -5.54 14.97
CA HIS A 235 -13.21 -6.46 16.02
C HIS A 235 -13.90 -7.82 15.90
N ARG A 236 -15.23 -7.84 15.78
CA ARG A 236 -16.00 -9.08 15.62
C ARG A 236 -15.64 -9.84 14.34
N ARG A 237 -15.39 -9.14 13.23
CA ARG A 237 -14.90 -9.76 11.98
C ARG A 237 -13.54 -10.41 12.18
N THR A 238 -12.63 -9.74 12.89
CA THR A 238 -11.29 -10.26 13.20
C THR A 238 -11.36 -11.51 14.09
N VAL A 239 -12.18 -11.49 15.15
CA VAL A 239 -12.39 -12.66 16.01
C VAL A 239 -13.00 -13.83 15.23
N ARG A 240 -14.01 -13.57 14.39
CA ARG A 240 -14.61 -14.59 13.51
C ARG A 240 -13.57 -15.18 12.55
N ALA A 241 -12.72 -14.35 11.94
CA ALA A 241 -11.63 -14.79 11.07
C ALA A 241 -10.66 -15.72 11.82
N LEU A 242 -10.23 -15.35 13.03
CA LEU A 242 -9.35 -16.17 13.86
C LEU A 242 -9.99 -17.53 14.20
N VAL A 243 -11.27 -17.53 14.59
CA VAL A 243 -12.02 -18.76 14.85
C VAL A 243 -12.07 -19.67 13.62
N LEU A 244 -12.32 -19.11 12.43
CA LEU A 244 -12.34 -19.87 11.19
C LEU A 244 -10.96 -20.39 10.79
N VAL A 245 -9.88 -19.63 11.01
CA VAL A 245 -8.49 -20.09 10.77
C VAL A 245 -8.15 -21.27 11.67
N VAL A 246 -8.53 -21.23 12.96
CA VAL A 246 -8.34 -22.36 13.88
C VAL A 246 -9.16 -23.57 13.42
N LEU A 247 -10.42 -23.37 13.01
CA LEU A 247 -11.27 -24.43 12.46
C LEU A 247 -10.67 -25.07 11.20
N ALA A 248 -10.13 -24.25 10.28
CA ALA A 248 -9.44 -24.74 9.09
C ALA A 248 -8.18 -25.54 9.46
N SER A 249 -7.41 -25.08 10.44
CA SER A 249 -6.20 -25.77 10.93
C SER A 249 -6.55 -27.14 11.51
N ILE A 250 -7.63 -27.24 12.30
CA ILE A 250 -8.16 -28.51 12.81
C ILE A 250 -8.60 -29.42 11.67
N THR A 251 -9.30 -28.88 10.68
CA THR A 251 -9.73 -29.63 9.49
C THR A 251 -8.54 -30.22 8.72
N LEU A 252 -7.44 -29.48 8.61
CA LEU A 252 -6.19 -29.97 8.03
C LEU A 252 -5.53 -31.05 8.90
N LEU A 253 -5.49 -30.90 10.23
CA LEU A 253 -4.92 -31.90 11.13
C LEU A 253 -5.67 -33.25 11.05
N LEU A 254 -6.98 -33.24 10.81
CA LEU A 254 -7.77 -34.46 10.61
C LEU A 254 -7.39 -35.23 9.33
N ALA A 255 -6.66 -34.61 8.39
CA ALA A 255 -6.15 -35.31 7.20
C ALA A 255 -5.07 -36.34 7.56
N GLY A 256 -4.27 -36.11 8.60
CA GLY A 256 -3.20 -37.02 9.05
C GLY A 256 -3.69 -38.44 9.36
N PRO A 257 -4.65 -38.60 10.30
CA PRO A 257 -5.22 -39.91 10.62
C PRO A 257 -5.87 -40.63 9.40
N LEU A 258 -6.45 -39.87 8.45
CA LEU A 258 -6.99 -40.45 7.22
C LEU A 258 -5.89 -40.90 6.25
N LEU A 259 -4.78 -40.15 6.16
CA LEU A 259 -3.60 -40.54 5.40
C LEU A 259 -2.95 -41.81 5.98
N ASP A 260 -2.88 -41.92 7.30
CA ASP A 260 -2.41 -43.15 7.97
C ASP A 260 -3.32 -44.32 7.64
N ARG A 261 -4.64 -44.15 7.79
CA ARG A 261 -5.62 -45.18 7.44
C ARG A 261 -5.48 -45.61 5.98
N ARG A 262 -5.26 -44.66 5.07
CA ARG A 262 -5.01 -44.90 3.64
C ARG A 262 -3.73 -45.69 3.38
N ALA A 263 -2.67 -45.48 4.16
CA ALA A 263 -1.42 -46.22 4.02
C ALA A 263 -1.60 -47.70 4.37
N PHE A 264 -2.44 -48.01 5.36
CA PHE A 264 -2.69 -49.39 5.81
C PHE A 264 -3.81 -50.13 5.05
N THR A 265 -4.64 -49.46 4.24
CA THR A 265 -5.70 -50.13 3.48
C THR A 265 -5.15 -50.86 2.26
N ARG A 266 -5.48 -52.16 2.18
CA ARG A 266 -5.06 -53.07 1.09
C ARG A 266 -6.11 -53.21 -0.03
N THR A 267 -7.36 -52.79 0.21
CA THR A 267 -8.44 -52.86 -0.78
C THR A 267 -8.50 -51.59 -1.63
N ALA A 268 -8.71 -51.74 -2.94
CA ALA A 268 -8.77 -50.61 -3.87
C ALA A 268 -9.91 -49.63 -3.54
N GLY A 269 -11.11 -50.13 -3.22
CA GLY A 269 -12.26 -49.31 -2.84
C GLY A 269 -12.05 -48.53 -1.54
N GLY A 270 -11.50 -49.17 -0.50
CA GLY A 270 -11.24 -48.54 0.80
C GLY A 270 -10.18 -47.44 0.73
N GLN A 271 -9.18 -47.60 -0.14
CA GLN A 271 -8.19 -46.56 -0.39
C GLN A 271 -8.76 -45.41 -1.23
N GLY A 272 -9.61 -45.70 -2.22
CA GLY A 272 -10.31 -44.68 -3.00
C GLY A 272 -11.15 -43.78 -2.10
N LEU A 273 -11.96 -44.38 -1.22
CA LEU A 273 -12.78 -43.65 -0.26
C LEU A 273 -11.95 -42.82 0.72
N ALA A 274 -10.82 -43.34 1.21
CA ALA A 274 -9.91 -42.56 2.07
C ALA A 274 -9.25 -41.39 1.30
N THR A 275 -8.92 -41.57 0.02
CA THR A 275 -8.37 -40.51 -0.84
C THR A 275 -9.39 -39.40 -1.07
N LEU A 276 -10.65 -39.77 -1.36
CA LEU A 276 -11.76 -38.82 -1.49
C LEU A 276 -12.02 -38.09 -0.16
N GLY A 277 -11.95 -38.79 0.98
CA GLY A 277 -12.08 -38.18 2.30
C GLY A 277 -10.99 -37.14 2.59
N VAL A 278 -9.72 -37.44 2.29
CA VAL A 278 -8.62 -36.46 2.42
C VAL A 278 -8.81 -35.28 1.48
N ALA A 279 -9.19 -35.53 0.21
CA ALA A 279 -9.48 -34.46 -0.74
C ALA A 279 -10.63 -33.55 -0.24
N GLY A 280 -11.70 -34.15 0.31
CA GLY A 280 -12.80 -33.42 0.91
C GLY A 280 -12.38 -32.55 2.09
N LEU A 281 -11.50 -33.04 2.97
CA LEU A 281 -10.93 -32.24 4.07
C LEU A 281 -10.06 -31.09 3.59
N LEU A 282 -9.25 -31.29 2.54
CA LEU A 282 -8.43 -30.23 1.97
C LEU A 282 -9.29 -29.13 1.33
N LEU A 283 -10.34 -29.52 0.59
CA LEU A 283 -11.29 -28.58 -0.02
C LEU A 283 -12.12 -27.83 1.03
N SER A 284 -12.58 -28.52 2.09
CA SER A 284 -13.33 -27.87 3.16
C SER A 284 -12.44 -26.91 3.95
N ALA A 285 -11.19 -27.29 4.26
CA ALA A 285 -10.23 -26.38 4.87
C ALA A 285 -9.98 -25.14 4.01
N ARG A 286 -9.84 -25.30 2.68
CA ARG A 286 -9.70 -24.17 1.75
C ARG A 286 -10.94 -23.27 1.74
N ALA A 287 -12.14 -23.86 1.75
CA ALA A 287 -13.39 -23.10 1.77
C ALA A 287 -13.56 -22.31 3.08
N VAL A 288 -13.17 -22.91 4.22
CA VAL A 288 -13.17 -22.22 5.51
C VAL A 288 -12.16 -21.07 5.52
N LEU A 289 -10.94 -21.28 4.99
CA LEU A 289 -9.93 -20.22 4.87
C LEU A 289 -10.37 -19.10 3.92
N TRP A 290 -11.07 -19.44 2.83
CA TRP A 290 -11.66 -18.45 1.93
C TRP A 290 -12.67 -17.55 2.64
N ALA A 291 -13.51 -18.11 3.52
CA ALA A 291 -14.44 -17.35 4.35
C ALA A 291 -13.73 -16.57 5.49
N ALA A 292 -12.60 -17.08 5.98
CA ALA A 292 -11.85 -16.49 7.09
C ALA A 292 -11.02 -15.27 6.68
N LEU A 293 -10.53 -15.24 5.44
CA LEU A 293 -9.59 -14.23 4.95
C LEU A 293 -10.35 -13.21 4.09
N PRO A 294 -10.78 -12.06 4.65
CA PRO A 294 -11.40 -10.99 3.89
C PRO A 294 -10.35 -10.22 3.09
N VAL A 295 -10.80 -9.56 2.02
CA VAL A 295 -10.04 -8.53 1.32
C VAL A 295 -9.84 -7.36 2.28
N SER A 296 -8.58 -6.94 2.48
CA SER A 296 -8.23 -5.89 3.42
C SER A 296 -6.95 -5.18 3.01
N ASP A 297 -6.98 -3.85 2.99
CA ASP A 297 -5.79 -3.03 2.70
C ASP A 297 -4.87 -2.87 3.91
N ARG A 298 -5.29 -3.37 5.08
CA ARG A 298 -4.50 -3.30 6.32
C ARG A 298 -3.26 -4.20 6.27
N TRP A 299 -3.32 -5.27 5.50
CA TRP A 299 -2.23 -6.24 5.36
C TRP A 299 -1.94 -6.44 3.88
N LEU A 300 -0.69 -6.20 3.47
CA LEU A 300 -0.29 -6.31 2.06
C LEU A 300 -0.57 -7.71 1.45
N LEU A 301 -0.54 -8.76 2.27
CA LEU A 301 -0.88 -10.14 1.87
C LEU A 301 -2.37 -10.38 1.54
N LEU A 302 -3.24 -9.49 2.03
CA LEU A 302 -4.70 -9.51 1.87
C LEU A 302 -5.20 -8.37 0.97
N SER A 303 -4.30 -7.50 0.52
CA SER A 303 -4.65 -6.35 -0.32
C SER A 303 -4.82 -6.78 -1.78
N PRO A 304 -5.92 -6.37 -2.43
CA PRO A 304 -6.14 -6.59 -3.85
C PRO A 304 -5.19 -5.73 -4.70
N GLU A 305 -4.67 -4.64 -4.14
CA GLU A 305 -3.74 -3.76 -4.85
C GLU A 305 -2.37 -4.41 -5.09
N ALA A 306 -1.97 -5.39 -4.28
CA ALA A 306 -0.75 -6.16 -4.51
C ALA A 306 -0.96 -7.21 -5.60
N TYR A 307 -2.12 -7.88 -5.57
CA TYR A 307 -2.54 -8.85 -6.58
C TYR A 307 -4.03 -9.16 -6.44
N GLY A 308 -4.78 -9.07 -7.52
CA GLY A 308 -6.18 -9.51 -7.55
C GLY A 308 -6.58 -9.88 -8.97
N SER A 309 -6.76 -11.17 -9.26
CA SER A 309 -7.07 -11.61 -10.63
C SER A 309 -8.42 -11.07 -11.09
N GLU A 310 -8.46 -10.41 -12.24
CA GLU A 310 -9.71 -9.89 -12.82
C GLU A 310 -10.66 -11.03 -13.23
N THR A 311 -10.12 -12.10 -13.81
CA THR A 311 -10.92 -13.17 -14.40
C THR A 311 -11.18 -14.33 -13.45
N LEU A 312 -10.24 -14.61 -12.54
CA LEU A 312 -10.32 -15.69 -11.55
C LEU A 312 -10.42 -15.14 -10.13
N GLY A 313 -10.96 -13.93 -9.98
CA GLY A 313 -11.02 -13.15 -8.74
C GLY A 313 -11.71 -13.86 -7.58
N VAL A 314 -12.55 -14.88 -7.82
CA VAL A 314 -13.14 -15.70 -6.75
C VAL A 314 -12.09 -16.51 -6.00
N TRP A 315 -11.08 -17.05 -6.71
CA TRP A 315 -10.07 -17.96 -6.16
C TRP A 315 -8.73 -17.26 -5.83
N PHE A 316 -8.51 -16.09 -6.44
CA PHE A 316 -7.25 -15.34 -6.40
C PHE A 316 -7.50 -13.86 -6.06
N ARG A 317 -8.14 -13.61 -4.91
CA ARG A 317 -8.50 -12.25 -4.44
C ARG A 317 -7.30 -11.41 -3.99
N HIS A 318 -6.30 -12.06 -3.42
CA HIS A 318 -5.12 -11.45 -2.82
C HIS A 318 -3.93 -12.44 -2.81
N PRO A 319 -2.68 -12.00 -2.56
CA PRO A 319 -1.47 -12.85 -2.59
C PRO A 319 -1.57 -14.15 -1.78
N LEU A 320 -2.09 -14.07 -0.55
CA LEU A 320 -2.24 -15.24 0.32
C LEU A 320 -3.25 -16.25 -0.22
N ASP A 321 -4.34 -15.79 -0.83
CA ASP A 321 -5.36 -16.66 -1.44
C ASP A 321 -4.77 -17.44 -2.62
N PHE A 322 -3.87 -16.82 -3.38
CA PHE A 322 -3.13 -17.50 -4.43
C PHE A 322 -2.20 -18.57 -3.88
N LEU A 323 -1.40 -18.25 -2.85
CA LEU A 323 -0.52 -19.22 -2.21
C LEU A 323 -1.28 -20.44 -1.67
N LEU A 324 -2.42 -20.22 -1.00
CA LEU A 324 -3.26 -21.29 -0.45
C LEU A 324 -3.88 -22.15 -1.57
N SER A 325 -4.33 -21.53 -2.66
CA SER A 325 -4.84 -22.25 -3.83
C SER A 325 -3.74 -23.07 -4.54
N ALA A 326 -2.51 -22.56 -4.61
CA ALA A 326 -1.37 -23.26 -5.17
C ALA A 326 -0.94 -24.47 -4.32
N LEU A 327 -0.91 -24.30 -2.99
CA LEU A 327 -0.66 -25.39 -2.04
C LEU A 327 -1.74 -26.49 -2.15
N LEU A 328 -3.02 -26.09 -2.24
CA LEU A 328 -4.12 -27.03 -2.43
C LEU A 328 -3.96 -27.81 -3.75
N ALA A 329 -3.68 -27.12 -4.85
CA ALA A 329 -3.48 -27.75 -6.15
C ALA A 329 -2.34 -28.79 -6.09
N LEU A 330 -1.19 -28.42 -5.51
CA LEU A 330 -0.05 -29.33 -5.36
C LEU A 330 -0.40 -30.53 -4.46
N ALA A 331 -1.10 -30.31 -3.34
CA ALA A 331 -1.52 -31.36 -2.43
C ALA A 331 -2.50 -32.35 -3.09
N LEU A 332 -3.46 -31.85 -3.87
CA LEU A 332 -4.41 -32.69 -4.62
C LEU A 332 -3.69 -33.53 -5.69
N VAL A 333 -2.74 -32.94 -6.42
CA VAL A 333 -1.95 -33.64 -7.44
C VAL A 333 -1.08 -34.74 -6.80
N ALA A 334 -0.41 -34.43 -5.68
CA ALA A 334 0.36 -35.41 -4.91
C ALA A 334 -0.53 -36.54 -4.37
N LEU A 335 -1.75 -36.21 -3.94
CA LEU A 335 -2.72 -37.17 -3.43
C LEU A 335 -3.15 -38.16 -4.52
N VAL A 336 -3.38 -37.68 -5.75
CA VAL A 336 -3.84 -38.48 -6.90
C VAL A 336 -2.73 -39.36 -7.51
N ALA A 337 -1.46 -38.99 -7.36
CA ALA A 337 -0.32 -39.73 -7.93
C ALA A 337 -0.28 -41.22 -7.51
N SER A 338 -0.60 -41.53 -6.25
CA SER A 338 -0.58 -42.91 -5.72
C SER A 338 -1.71 -43.83 -6.25
N PRO A 339 -2.98 -43.37 -6.36
CA PRO A 339 -4.03 -44.13 -7.03
C PRO A 339 -3.70 -44.43 -8.49
N ILE A 340 -3.13 -43.46 -9.22
CA ILE A 340 -2.72 -43.66 -10.62
C ILE A 340 -1.66 -44.77 -10.73
N GLU A 341 -0.68 -44.79 -9.83
CA GLU A 341 0.34 -45.84 -9.79
C GLU A 341 -0.26 -47.23 -9.52
N ARG A 342 -1.22 -47.34 -8.60
CA ARG A 342 -1.92 -48.60 -8.31
C ARG A 342 -2.83 -49.03 -9.45
N TRP A 343 -3.52 -48.09 -10.07
CA TRP A 343 -4.32 -48.36 -11.27
C TRP A 343 -3.46 -48.92 -12.40
N ARG A 344 -2.26 -48.36 -12.60
CA ARG A 344 -1.26 -48.88 -13.53
C ARG A 344 -0.82 -50.31 -13.19
N LEU A 345 -0.66 -50.65 -11.91
CA LEU A 345 -0.32 -52.00 -11.46
C LEU A 345 -1.47 -52.99 -11.72
N MET A 346 -2.71 -52.62 -11.42
CA MET A 346 -3.89 -53.46 -11.71
C MET A 346 -4.02 -53.77 -13.21
N TRP A 347 -3.66 -52.81 -14.07
CA TRP A 347 -3.72 -52.98 -15.52
C TRP A 347 -2.50 -53.68 -16.12
N MET A 348 -1.44 -53.99 -15.35
CA MET A 348 -0.24 -54.67 -15.89
C MET A 348 -0.56 -55.98 -16.60
N GLY A 349 -1.52 -56.76 -16.09
CA GLY A 349 -1.94 -58.03 -16.71
C GLY A 349 -2.88 -57.89 -17.90
N ARG A 350 -3.42 -56.69 -18.16
CA ARG A 350 -4.42 -56.42 -19.22
C ARG A 350 -3.89 -55.52 -20.34
N ARG A 351 -2.57 -55.30 -20.40
CA ARG A 351 -1.97 -54.37 -21.36
C ARG A 351 -1.99 -54.91 -22.78
N ARG A 352 -2.32 -54.05 -23.75
CA ARG A 352 -2.38 -54.39 -25.18
C ARG A 352 -1.07 -54.01 -25.90
N PRO A 353 -0.50 -54.87 -26.75
CA PRO A 353 0.73 -54.56 -27.49
C PRO A 353 0.49 -53.51 -28.58
N VAL A 354 1.38 -52.53 -28.71
CA VAL A 354 1.29 -51.47 -29.74
C VAL A 354 1.50 -52.03 -31.16
N ALA A 355 2.38 -53.03 -31.31
CA ALA A 355 2.76 -53.60 -32.61
C ALA A 355 1.56 -54.15 -33.42
N GLY A 356 0.53 -54.67 -32.76
CA GLY A 356 -0.67 -55.20 -33.43
C GLY A 356 -1.81 -54.20 -33.63
N SER A 357 -1.68 -52.94 -33.17
CA SER A 357 -2.77 -51.96 -33.20
C SER A 357 -2.29 -50.50 -33.16
N ALA A 358 -1.27 -50.17 -33.94
CA ALA A 358 -0.62 -48.84 -33.94
C ALA A 358 -1.59 -47.67 -34.18
N TRP A 359 -2.59 -47.82 -35.07
CA TRP A 359 -3.59 -46.79 -35.31
C TRP A 359 -4.53 -46.57 -34.12
N ARG A 360 -4.91 -47.63 -33.38
CA ARG A 360 -5.73 -47.52 -32.16
C ARG A 360 -4.95 -46.87 -31.04
N PHE A 361 -3.65 -47.16 -30.96
CA PHE A 361 -2.74 -46.47 -30.04
C PHE A 361 -2.65 -44.99 -30.38
N ALA A 362 -2.40 -44.63 -31.64
CA ALA A 362 -2.34 -43.24 -32.09
C ALA A 362 -3.65 -42.50 -31.80
N ALA A 363 -4.80 -43.06 -32.20
CA ALA A 363 -6.11 -42.48 -31.94
C ALA A 363 -6.38 -42.28 -30.43
N ALA A 364 -5.98 -43.24 -29.59
CA ALA A 364 -6.11 -43.11 -28.14
C ALA A 364 -5.18 -42.07 -27.52
N GLN A 365 -4.03 -41.78 -28.14
CA GLN A 365 -3.07 -40.76 -27.66
C GLN A 365 -3.37 -39.35 -28.15
N VAL A 366 -4.20 -39.18 -29.20
CA VAL A 366 -4.66 -37.86 -29.65
C VAL A 366 -5.46 -37.16 -28.54
N VAL A 367 -6.30 -37.88 -27.78
CA VAL A 367 -7.10 -37.27 -26.70
C VAL A 367 -6.21 -36.69 -25.59
N PRO A 368 -5.26 -37.43 -24.99
CA PRO A 368 -4.27 -36.85 -24.08
C PRO A 368 -3.42 -35.73 -24.71
N GLY A 369 -3.09 -35.83 -26.00
CA GLY A 369 -2.35 -34.80 -26.74
C GLY A 369 -3.13 -33.48 -26.88
N ALA A 370 -4.41 -33.56 -27.23
CA ALA A 370 -5.32 -32.42 -27.27
C ALA A 370 -5.54 -31.82 -25.87
N ALA A 371 -5.68 -32.66 -24.85
CA ALA A 371 -5.77 -32.21 -23.46
C ALA A 371 -4.50 -31.49 -22.99
N LEU A 372 -3.30 -31.97 -23.37
CA LEU A 372 -2.03 -31.29 -23.12
C LEU A 372 -2.00 -29.90 -23.78
N ALA A 373 -2.37 -29.83 -25.06
CA ALA A 373 -2.40 -28.57 -25.79
C ALA A 373 -3.37 -27.55 -25.17
N ALA A 374 -4.58 -28.00 -24.82
CA ALA A 374 -5.58 -27.16 -24.14
C ALA A 374 -5.11 -26.71 -22.75
N ALA A 375 -4.49 -27.60 -21.97
CA ALA A 375 -3.95 -27.29 -20.66
C ALA A 375 -2.81 -26.25 -20.74
N ALA A 376 -1.91 -26.40 -21.72
CA ALA A 376 -0.83 -25.44 -21.96
C ALA A 376 -1.38 -24.07 -22.39
N LEU A 377 -2.42 -24.03 -23.24
CA LEU A 377 -3.08 -22.79 -23.63
C LEU A 377 -3.76 -22.11 -22.42
N ALA A 378 -4.52 -22.86 -21.63
CA ALA A 378 -5.17 -22.34 -20.43
C ALA A 378 -4.15 -21.80 -19.41
N TYR A 379 -3.00 -22.47 -19.29
CA TYR A 379 -1.94 -22.05 -18.40
C TYR A 379 -1.20 -20.79 -18.88
N GLN A 380 -0.96 -20.65 -20.19
CA GLN A 380 -0.40 -19.42 -20.76
C GLN A 380 -1.37 -18.24 -20.62
N TRP A 381 -2.67 -18.46 -20.78
CA TRP A 381 -3.69 -17.46 -20.47
C TRP A 381 -3.71 -17.08 -18.99
N PHE A 382 -3.57 -18.06 -18.08
CA PHE A 382 -3.44 -17.82 -16.65
C PHE A 382 -2.22 -16.94 -16.34
N LEU A 383 -1.04 -17.24 -16.91
CA LEU A 383 0.16 -16.41 -16.72
C LEU A 383 -0.06 -14.98 -17.23
N ALA A 384 -0.62 -14.83 -18.44
CA ALA A 384 -0.92 -13.51 -19.00
C ALA A 384 -1.83 -12.69 -18.07
N ASN A 385 -2.89 -13.31 -17.53
CA ASN A 385 -3.78 -12.66 -16.57
C ASN A 385 -3.05 -12.32 -15.26
N THR A 386 -2.27 -13.26 -14.70
CA THR A 386 -1.57 -13.05 -13.43
C THR A 386 -0.60 -11.88 -13.50
N PHE A 387 0.16 -11.75 -14.58
CA PHE A 387 1.06 -10.61 -14.79
C PHE A 387 0.32 -9.30 -15.07
N ALA A 388 -0.81 -9.34 -15.78
CA ALA A 388 -1.64 -8.15 -16.00
C ALA A 388 -2.32 -7.63 -14.72
N SER A 389 -2.67 -8.53 -13.78
CA SER A 389 -3.35 -8.21 -12.52
C SER A 389 -2.39 -8.02 -11.32
N ALA A 390 -1.07 -8.12 -11.52
CA ALA A 390 -0.09 -7.95 -10.46
C ALA A 390 0.22 -6.46 -10.25
N GLY A 391 0.04 -5.97 -9.02
CA GLY A 391 0.41 -4.61 -8.64
C GLY A 391 1.86 -4.47 -8.15
N VAL A 392 2.61 -5.57 -8.16
CA VAL A 392 4.03 -5.64 -7.78
C VAL A 392 4.84 -6.28 -8.90
N ASP A 393 6.10 -5.88 -9.03
CA ASP A 393 7.04 -6.50 -9.96
C ASP A 393 7.42 -7.92 -9.49
N LEU A 394 6.98 -8.92 -10.26
CA LEU A 394 7.13 -10.35 -9.97
C LEU A 394 8.51 -10.91 -10.29
N LEU A 395 9.28 -10.30 -11.20
CA LEU A 395 10.63 -10.77 -11.57
C LEU A 395 11.75 -9.97 -10.90
N TYR A 396 11.39 -9.10 -9.96
CA TYR A 396 12.35 -8.54 -9.03
C TYR A 396 12.72 -9.54 -7.93
N PHE A 397 13.92 -10.11 -8.04
CA PHE A 397 14.44 -11.12 -7.13
C PHE A 397 15.18 -10.57 -5.91
N SER A 398 15.38 -9.25 -5.80
CA SER A 398 16.07 -8.72 -4.62
C SER A 398 15.15 -8.78 -3.39
N PRO A 399 15.66 -9.29 -2.26
CA PRO A 399 14.90 -9.42 -1.02
C PRO A 399 14.71 -8.08 -0.29
N LEU A 400 15.42 -7.02 -0.70
CA LEU A 400 15.26 -5.67 -0.16
C LEU A 400 14.53 -4.75 -1.17
N PRO A 401 13.53 -3.98 -0.71
CA PRO A 401 12.87 -4.05 0.60
C PRO A 401 12.04 -5.34 0.74
N TRP A 402 11.92 -5.86 1.97
CA TRP A 402 11.18 -7.10 2.22
C TRP A 402 9.68 -6.90 1.95
N ASN A 403 9.16 -7.56 0.91
CA ASN A 403 7.76 -7.49 0.54
C ASN A 403 7.11 -8.88 0.62
N GLY A 404 6.31 -9.11 1.67
CA GLY A 404 5.66 -10.39 1.91
C GLY A 404 4.69 -10.81 0.80
N ALA A 405 4.02 -9.86 0.13
CA ALA A 405 3.11 -10.15 -0.97
C ALA A 405 3.86 -10.68 -2.20
N ARG A 406 4.97 -10.05 -2.58
CA ARG A 406 5.84 -10.49 -3.68
C ARG A 406 6.36 -11.91 -3.44
N VAL A 407 6.85 -12.18 -2.24
CA VAL A 407 7.34 -13.52 -1.85
C VAL A 407 6.21 -14.55 -1.89
N ALA A 408 5.02 -14.20 -1.40
CA ALA A 408 3.86 -15.08 -1.43
C ALA A 408 3.44 -15.42 -2.86
N ILE A 409 3.40 -14.45 -3.78
CA ILE A 409 3.06 -14.67 -5.19
C ILE A 409 4.14 -15.50 -5.88
N ALA A 410 5.42 -15.21 -5.66
CA ALA A 410 6.53 -15.97 -6.24
C ALA A 410 6.49 -17.45 -5.78
N LEU A 411 6.28 -17.68 -4.48
CA LEU A 411 6.11 -19.04 -3.94
C LEU A 411 4.86 -19.71 -4.51
N ALA A 412 3.73 -18.99 -4.60
CA ALA A 412 2.50 -19.49 -5.20
C ALA A 412 2.71 -19.92 -6.65
N LEU A 413 3.41 -19.11 -7.45
CA LEU A 413 3.78 -19.42 -8.83
C LEU A 413 4.62 -20.70 -8.87
N VAL A 414 5.71 -20.81 -8.11
CA VAL A 414 6.54 -22.03 -8.09
C VAL A 414 5.71 -23.27 -7.79
N LEU A 415 4.87 -23.22 -6.75
CA LEU A 415 4.01 -24.33 -6.34
C LEU A 415 2.95 -24.68 -7.39
N PHE A 416 2.33 -23.67 -7.99
CA PHE A 416 1.29 -23.86 -9.01
C PHE A 416 1.88 -24.40 -10.32
N ASN A 417 3.08 -23.96 -10.71
CA ASN A 417 3.80 -24.47 -11.86
C ASN A 417 4.13 -25.95 -11.68
N ALA A 418 4.57 -26.34 -10.49
CA ALA A 418 4.80 -27.74 -10.16
C ALA A 418 3.48 -28.55 -10.18
N ALA A 419 2.41 -28.03 -9.57
CA ALA A 419 1.11 -28.69 -9.57
C ALA A 419 0.59 -28.92 -11.00
N PHE A 420 0.64 -27.89 -11.85
CA PHE A 420 0.28 -27.96 -13.26
C PHE A 420 1.10 -29.00 -14.01
N ALA A 421 2.43 -28.92 -13.93
CA ALA A 421 3.32 -29.84 -14.64
C ALA A 421 3.07 -31.30 -14.23
N TRP A 422 2.95 -31.57 -12.93
CA TRP A 422 2.67 -32.92 -12.43
C TRP A 422 1.27 -33.41 -12.79
N ALA A 423 0.24 -32.55 -12.76
CA ALA A 423 -1.10 -32.91 -13.19
C ALA A 423 -1.13 -33.35 -14.67
N VAL A 424 -0.47 -32.60 -15.55
CA VAL A 424 -0.36 -32.92 -16.97
C VAL A 424 0.44 -34.20 -17.19
N VAL A 425 1.60 -34.34 -16.55
CA VAL A 425 2.44 -35.55 -16.66
C VAL A 425 1.70 -36.80 -16.18
N LEU A 426 0.99 -36.71 -15.05
CA LEU A 426 0.19 -37.83 -14.54
C LEU A 426 -0.97 -38.19 -15.47
N SER A 427 -1.60 -37.20 -16.10
CA SER A 427 -2.70 -37.40 -17.06
C SER A 427 -2.23 -38.08 -18.35
N LEU A 428 -1.10 -37.64 -18.92
CA LEU A 428 -0.47 -38.30 -20.06
C LEU A 428 -0.08 -39.74 -19.72
N ARG A 429 0.50 -39.96 -18.54
CA ARG A 429 0.90 -41.30 -18.08
C ARG A 429 -0.29 -42.21 -17.83
N ALA A 430 -1.40 -41.69 -17.32
CA ALA A 430 -2.67 -42.41 -17.20
C ALA A 430 -3.11 -42.98 -18.56
N GLY A 431 -3.03 -42.17 -19.63
CA GLY A 431 -3.33 -42.59 -21.01
C GLY A 431 -2.40 -43.66 -21.59
N LEU A 432 -1.17 -43.78 -21.06
CA LEU A 432 -0.21 -44.81 -21.46
C LEU A 432 -0.36 -46.14 -20.69
N THR A 433 -1.09 -46.14 -19.56
CA THR A 433 -1.24 -47.35 -18.71
C THR A 433 -1.81 -48.60 -19.40
N PRO A 434 -2.74 -48.52 -20.38
CA PRO A 434 -3.32 -49.72 -20.98
C PRO A 434 -2.46 -50.35 -22.07
N TRP A 435 -1.33 -49.74 -22.44
CA TRP A 435 -0.51 -50.15 -23.58
C TRP A 435 0.81 -50.80 -23.13
N ARG A 436 1.27 -51.80 -23.90
CA ARG A 436 2.56 -52.48 -23.74
C ARG A 436 3.45 -52.15 -24.93
N PHE A 437 4.60 -51.55 -24.65
CA PHE A 437 5.61 -51.21 -25.65
C PHE A 437 7.02 -51.19 -25.04
N ARG A 438 8.05 -51.22 -25.90
CA ARG A 438 9.44 -51.00 -25.49
C ARG A 438 9.74 -49.50 -25.52
N TRP A 439 10.21 -48.95 -24.40
CA TRP A 439 10.54 -47.52 -24.27
C TRP A 439 11.71 -47.02 -25.14
N LEU A 440 12.33 -47.91 -25.92
CA LEU A 440 13.43 -47.60 -26.86
C LEU A 440 13.01 -47.84 -28.31
N ASP A 441 11.74 -48.17 -28.57
CA ASP A 441 11.25 -48.37 -29.93
C ASP A 441 11.02 -47.00 -30.59
N PRO A 442 11.76 -46.65 -31.66
CA PRO A 442 11.64 -45.35 -32.31
C PRO A 442 10.26 -45.12 -32.92
N ARG A 443 9.54 -46.18 -33.30
CA ARG A 443 8.20 -46.08 -33.88
C ARG A 443 7.19 -45.56 -32.86
N VAL A 444 7.30 -46.00 -31.61
CA VAL A 444 6.43 -45.53 -30.52
C VAL A 444 6.77 -44.09 -30.14
N GLY A 445 8.06 -43.74 -30.14
CA GLY A 445 8.50 -42.35 -29.97
C GLY A 445 7.90 -41.42 -31.03
N LEU A 446 7.97 -41.81 -32.31
CA LEU A 446 7.40 -41.04 -33.42
C LEU A 446 5.87 -40.92 -33.30
N LEU A 447 5.16 -42.00 -32.99
CA LEU A 447 3.70 -41.98 -32.82
C LEU A 447 3.27 -41.05 -31.67
N LEU A 448 3.99 -41.05 -30.55
CA LEU A 448 3.72 -40.13 -29.43
C LEU A 448 4.04 -38.68 -29.80
N LEU A 449 5.15 -38.45 -30.49
CA LEU A 449 5.53 -37.12 -30.96
C LEU A 449 4.47 -36.55 -31.91
N LEU A 450 3.95 -37.36 -32.83
CA LEU A 450 2.86 -36.94 -33.72
C LEU A 450 1.54 -36.76 -32.96
N ALA A 451 1.15 -37.73 -32.12
CA ALA A 451 -0.13 -37.69 -31.42
C ALA A 451 -0.24 -36.56 -30.38
N TRP A 452 0.88 -36.14 -29.78
CA TRP A 452 0.91 -34.99 -28.86
C TRP A 452 1.31 -33.69 -29.54
N GLY A 453 2.22 -33.75 -30.52
CA GLY A 453 2.76 -32.58 -31.20
C GLY A 453 1.80 -31.97 -32.23
N VAL A 454 1.03 -32.78 -32.98
CA VAL A 454 0.09 -32.25 -33.98
C VAL A 454 -1.05 -31.44 -33.33
N PRO A 455 -1.73 -31.93 -32.27
CA PRO A 455 -2.73 -31.11 -31.57
C PRO A 455 -2.13 -29.84 -30.97
N ALA A 456 -0.91 -29.92 -30.40
CA ALA A 456 -0.23 -28.74 -29.90
C ALA A 456 0.03 -27.72 -31.01
N ALA A 457 0.62 -28.14 -32.15
CA ALA A 457 0.89 -27.26 -33.27
C ALA A 457 -0.38 -26.59 -33.83
N LEU A 458 -1.48 -27.34 -33.93
CA LEU A 458 -2.78 -26.81 -34.38
C LEU A 458 -3.38 -25.79 -33.40
N VAL A 459 -3.27 -26.02 -32.10
CA VAL A 459 -3.74 -25.06 -31.08
C VAL A 459 -2.86 -23.80 -31.06
N TRP A 460 -1.54 -23.97 -31.20
CA TRP A 460 -0.56 -22.88 -31.13
C TRP A 460 -0.48 -22.03 -32.40
N SER A 461 -0.90 -22.54 -33.57
CA SER A 461 -1.02 -21.72 -34.79
C SER A 461 -2.03 -20.59 -34.62
N GLY A 462 -3.13 -20.83 -33.90
CA GLY A 462 -4.14 -19.82 -33.56
C GLY A 462 -3.82 -18.97 -32.31
N ALA A 463 -2.70 -19.21 -31.63
CA ALA A 463 -2.34 -18.51 -30.40
C ALA A 463 -1.71 -17.13 -30.66
N MET A 464 -1.09 -16.91 -31.84
CA MET A 464 -0.50 -15.62 -32.22
C MET A 464 -1.54 -14.50 -32.23
N ALA A 465 -2.71 -14.78 -32.82
CA ALA A 465 -3.83 -13.86 -32.88
C ALA A 465 -4.39 -13.48 -31.49
N ARG A 466 -4.03 -14.24 -30.45
CA ARG A 466 -4.44 -14.01 -29.06
C ARG A 466 -3.34 -13.37 -28.19
N GLY A 467 -2.19 -13.01 -28.77
CA GLY A 467 -1.09 -12.37 -28.05
C GLY A 467 -0.39 -13.28 -27.02
N LEU A 468 -0.46 -14.61 -27.18
CA LEU A 468 0.18 -15.58 -26.29
C LEU A 468 1.60 -15.94 -26.77
N SER A 469 2.49 -16.30 -25.83
CA SER A 469 3.86 -16.72 -26.16
C SER A 469 3.89 -18.07 -26.90
N GLN A 470 4.12 -18.04 -28.22
CA GLN A 470 4.25 -19.27 -29.01
C GLN A 470 5.46 -20.12 -28.59
N GLN A 471 6.61 -19.47 -28.40
CA GLN A 471 7.86 -20.14 -28.02
C GLN A 471 7.73 -20.74 -26.61
N GLY A 472 7.14 -19.99 -25.67
CA GLY A 472 6.88 -20.45 -24.31
C GLY A 472 5.94 -21.65 -24.27
N GLY A 473 4.81 -21.58 -24.98
CA GLY A 473 3.85 -22.68 -25.08
C GLY A 473 4.46 -23.96 -25.67
N ALA A 474 5.25 -23.83 -26.75
CA ALA A 474 5.92 -24.96 -27.40
C ALA A 474 6.95 -25.63 -26.49
N VAL A 475 7.79 -24.85 -25.80
CA VAL A 475 8.78 -25.37 -24.83
C VAL A 475 8.09 -26.11 -23.69
N VAL A 476 7.01 -25.56 -23.14
CA VAL A 476 6.24 -26.21 -22.06
C VAL A 476 5.63 -27.53 -22.55
N CYS A 477 4.98 -27.56 -23.71
CA CYS A 477 4.42 -28.79 -24.27
C CYS A 477 5.50 -29.86 -24.50
N ALA A 478 6.63 -29.49 -25.11
CA ALA A 478 7.73 -30.39 -25.37
C ALA A 478 8.33 -30.95 -24.07
N ALA A 479 8.60 -30.08 -23.09
CA ALA A 479 9.17 -30.48 -21.81
C ALA A 479 8.24 -31.43 -21.03
N LEU A 480 6.93 -31.15 -20.98
CA LEU A 480 5.94 -32.00 -20.32
C LEU A 480 5.79 -33.35 -21.02
N GLY A 481 5.82 -33.38 -22.35
CA GLY A 481 5.82 -34.62 -23.14
C GLY A 481 7.06 -35.47 -22.86
N VAL A 482 8.25 -34.88 -22.90
CA VAL A 482 9.51 -35.57 -22.59
C VAL A 482 9.52 -36.07 -21.15
N ALA A 483 9.06 -35.26 -20.19
CA ALA A 483 8.96 -35.66 -18.78
C ALA A 483 8.03 -36.86 -18.59
N ALA A 484 6.86 -36.87 -19.23
CA ALA A 484 5.93 -37.99 -19.21
C ALA A 484 6.55 -39.28 -19.78
N PHE A 485 7.42 -39.14 -20.79
CA PHE A 485 8.11 -40.26 -21.42
C PHE A 485 9.29 -40.81 -20.59
N VAL A 486 10.08 -39.95 -19.93
CA VAL A 486 11.31 -40.33 -19.22
C VAL A 486 11.09 -40.73 -17.75
N ALA A 487 10.04 -40.22 -17.11
CA ALA A 487 9.74 -40.42 -15.68
C ALA A 487 9.82 -41.87 -15.13
N PRO A 488 9.43 -42.94 -15.85
CA PRO A 488 9.49 -44.31 -15.32
C PRO A 488 10.90 -44.76 -14.90
N ARG A 489 11.93 -44.29 -15.60
CA ARG A 489 13.33 -44.64 -15.32
C ARG A 489 13.85 -43.91 -14.08
N GLY A 490 13.47 -42.64 -13.91
CA GLY A 490 13.85 -41.83 -12.75
C GLY A 490 13.27 -42.37 -11.44
N LEU A 491 11.98 -42.73 -11.44
CA LEU A 491 11.29 -43.24 -10.24
C LEU A 491 11.84 -44.58 -9.74
N ALA A 492 12.30 -45.46 -10.64
CA ALA A 492 12.93 -46.73 -10.25
C ALA A 492 14.26 -46.51 -9.51
N ARG A 493 15.07 -45.54 -9.96
CA ARG A 493 16.32 -45.16 -9.29
C ARG A 493 16.07 -44.47 -7.94
N VAL A 494 15.06 -43.59 -7.86
CA VAL A 494 14.69 -42.87 -6.63
C VAL A 494 14.27 -43.83 -5.50
N ARG A 495 13.64 -44.97 -5.83
CA ARG A 495 13.25 -45.99 -4.83
C ARG A 495 14.43 -46.59 -4.08
N HIS A 496 15.56 -46.77 -4.74
CA HIS A 496 16.79 -47.35 -4.16
C HIS A 496 17.84 -46.31 -3.75
N ALA A 497 17.54 -45.02 -3.87
CA ALA A 497 18.49 -43.95 -3.60
C ALA A 497 18.52 -43.53 -2.11
N SER A 498 19.62 -42.90 -1.71
CA SER A 498 19.81 -42.30 -0.38
C SER A 498 18.80 -41.19 -0.09
N GLN A 499 18.60 -40.85 1.19
CA GLN A 499 17.68 -39.77 1.60
C GLN A 499 18.05 -38.42 0.97
N GLY A 500 19.35 -38.12 0.86
CA GLY A 500 19.84 -36.91 0.19
C GLY A 500 19.40 -36.83 -1.26
N TYR A 501 19.58 -37.90 -2.04
CA TYR A 501 19.15 -37.93 -3.45
C TYR A 501 17.64 -37.78 -3.60
N ARG A 502 16.84 -38.37 -2.69
CA ARG A 502 15.38 -38.20 -2.70
C ARG A 502 14.97 -36.76 -2.48
N LEU A 503 15.65 -36.06 -1.55
CA LEU A 503 15.41 -34.65 -1.28
C LEU A 503 15.82 -33.77 -2.47
N THR A 504 16.98 -34.04 -3.08
CA THR A 504 17.42 -33.36 -4.31
C THR A 504 16.44 -33.61 -5.47
N ALA A 505 15.96 -34.83 -5.65
CA ALA A 505 14.99 -35.17 -6.68
C ALA A 505 13.64 -34.46 -6.46
N LEU A 506 13.22 -34.31 -5.19
CA LEU A 506 12.01 -33.56 -4.83
C LEU A 506 12.19 -32.06 -5.07
N PHE A 507 13.36 -31.51 -4.74
CA PHE A 507 13.71 -30.12 -5.05
C PHE A 507 13.67 -29.85 -6.55
N ILE A 508 14.32 -30.70 -7.37
CA ILE A 508 14.28 -30.59 -8.84
C ILE A 508 12.85 -30.72 -9.35
N ALA A 509 12.07 -31.68 -8.84
CA ALA A 509 10.66 -31.88 -9.22
C ALA A 509 9.76 -30.66 -8.92
N LEU A 510 10.15 -29.84 -7.94
CA LEU A 510 9.44 -28.63 -7.53
C LEU A 510 9.88 -27.41 -8.36
N PHE A 511 11.18 -27.21 -8.55
CA PHE A 511 11.72 -26.00 -9.17
C PHE A 511 11.86 -26.08 -10.69
N LEU A 512 12.11 -27.26 -11.27
CA LEU A 512 12.30 -27.41 -12.71
C LEU A 512 11.12 -26.86 -13.54
N PRO A 513 9.84 -27.09 -13.15
CA PRO A 513 8.70 -26.48 -13.85
C PRO A 513 8.74 -24.94 -13.88
N ALA A 514 9.21 -24.30 -12.80
CA ALA A 514 9.32 -22.84 -12.77
C ALA A 514 10.41 -22.34 -13.72
N VAL A 515 11.56 -23.02 -13.78
CA VAL A 515 12.64 -22.70 -14.73
C VAL A 515 12.19 -22.87 -16.18
N LEU A 516 11.43 -23.92 -16.49
CA LEU A 516 10.91 -24.17 -17.84
C LEU A 516 9.91 -23.11 -18.30
N VAL A 517 9.13 -22.56 -17.37
CA VAL A 517 8.11 -21.53 -17.66
C VAL A 517 8.71 -20.12 -17.66
N TYR A 518 9.91 -19.91 -17.10
CA TYR A 518 10.55 -18.60 -16.98
C TYR A 518 10.57 -17.77 -18.28
N PRO A 519 10.89 -18.31 -19.47
CA PRO A 519 10.82 -17.53 -20.71
C PRO A 519 9.42 -16.97 -21.02
N SER A 520 8.36 -17.69 -20.63
CA SER A 520 6.98 -17.21 -20.75
C SER A 520 6.70 -16.07 -19.77
N MET A 521 7.22 -16.17 -18.54
CA MET A 521 7.07 -15.12 -17.53
C MET A 521 7.71 -13.81 -17.97
N VAL A 522 8.94 -13.86 -18.48
CA VAL A 522 9.65 -12.68 -19.01
C VAL A 522 8.87 -12.04 -20.16
N HIS A 523 8.31 -12.85 -21.06
CA HIS A 523 7.48 -12.35 -22.15
C HIS A 523 6.24 -11.59 -21.64
N TYR A 524 5.52 -12.15 -20.66
CA TYR A 524 4.32 -11.48 -20.12
C TYR A 524 4.63 -10.27 -19.26
N GLU A 525 5.78 -10.24 -18.60
CA GLU A 525 6.24 -9.05 -17.90
C GLU A 525 6.49 -7.89 -18.88
N ASP A 526 7.18 -8.16 -20.01
CA ASP A 526 7.42 -7.16 -21.05
C ASP A 526 6.10 -6.67 -21.67
N VAL A 527 5.17 -7.58 -21.98
CA VAL A 527 3.84 -7.21 -22.50
C VAL A 527 3.05 -6.37 -21.49
N ALA A 528 3.04 -6.74 -20.21
CA ALA A 528 2.37 -5.98 -19.16
C ALA A 528 2.99 -4.59 -19.00
N ARG A 529 4.32 -4.50 -19.02
CA ARG A 529 5.08 -3.25 -18.93
C ARG A 529 4.76 -2.31 -20.10
N ARG A 530 4.80 -2.82 -21.34
CA ARG A 530 4.44 -2.05 -22.55
C ARG A 530 3.00 -1.56 -22.49
N ARG A 531 2.06 -2.40 -22.08
CA ARG A 531 0.66 -2.00 -21.94
C ARG A 531 0.50 -0.85 -20.96
N VAL A 532 1.16 -0.86 -19.80
CA VAL A 532 1.10 0.25 -18.84
C VAL A 532 1.69 1.53 -19.45
N VAL A 533 2.80 1.42 -20.18
CA VAL A 533 3.38 2.58 -20.90
C VAL A 533 2.37 3.13 -21.92
N GLU A 534 1.76 2.28 -22.75
CA GLU A 534 0.84 2.70 -23.81
C GLU A 534 -0.49 3.25 -23.28
N THR A 535 -1.06 2.68 -22.22
CA THR A 535 -2.41 3.03 -21.75
C THR A 535 -2.41 4.07 -20.63
N ARG A 536 -1.33 4.20 -19.86
CA ARG A 536 -1.27 5.08 -18.70
C ARG A 536 -0.20 6.16 -18.83
N TYR A 537 1.06 5.79 -19.07
CA TYR A 537 2.17 6.75 -19.02
C TYR A 537 2.26 7.63 -20.27
N ALA A 538 2.13 7.05 -21.46
CA ALA A 538 2.18 7.79 -22.71
C ALA A 538 1.02 8.80 -22.83
N PRO A 539 -0.25 8.46 -22.50
CA PRO A 539 -1.32 9.44 -22.48
C PRO A 539 -1.12 10.55 -21.43
N GLU A 540 -0.50 10.25 -20.28
CA GLU A 540 -0.16 11.26 -19.26
C GLU A 540 0.85 12.28 -19.81
N VAL A 541 1.87 11.80 -20.53
CA VAL A 541 2.89 12.63 -21.20
C VAL A 541 2.30 13.44 -22.36
N LEU A 542 1.55 12.79 -23.26
CA LEU A 542 0.98 13.44 -24.45
C LEU A 542 -0.02 14.55 -24.08
N ASN A 543 -0.81 14.35 -23.02
CA ASN A 543 -1.85 15.28 -22.60
C ASN A 543 -1.43 16.17 -21.42
N GLN A 544 -0.12 16.36 -21.18
CA GLN A 544 0.38 17.18 -20.05
C GLN A 544 -0.24 18.57 -20.01
N ARG A 545 -0.36 19.26 -21.16
CA ARG A 545 -0.92 20.62 -21.23
C ARG A 545 -2.40 20.65 -20.83
N GLU A 546 -3.21 19.73 -21.34
CA GLU A 546 -4.63 19.62 -21.00
C GLU A 546 -4.82 19.21 -19.54
N ASN A 547 -3.98 18.31 -19.03
CA ASN A 547 -3.95 17.93 -17.63
C ASN A 547 -3.63 19.13 -16.73
N LEU A 548 -2.65 19.95 -17.10
CA LEU A 548 -2.28 21.16 -16.37
C LEU A 548 -3.44 22.16 -16.31
N GLN A 549 -4.10 22.42 -17.45
CA GLN A 549 -5.26 23.32 -17.51
C GLN A 549 -6.43 22.81 -16.66
N ARG A 550 -6.74 21.50 -16.71
CA ARG A 550 -7.78 20.91 -15.86
C ARG A 550 -7.46 21.02 -14.37
N ARG A 551 -6.19 20.80 -13.99
CA ARG A 551 -5.73 20.94 -12.60
C ARG A 551 -5.80 22.38 -12.12
N LEU A 552 -5.44 23.34 -12.98
CA LEU A 552 -5.57 24.77 -12.68
C LEU A 552 -7.03 25.17 -12.47
N LEU A 553 -7.94 24.74 -13.36
CA LEU A 553 -9.37 25.00 -13.23
C LEU A 553 -9.94 24.41 -11.93
N ALA A 554 -9.55 23.19 -11.57
CA ALA A 554 -9.97 22.57 -10.32
C ALA A 554 -9.47 23.37 -9.10
N ALA A 555 -8.23 23.85 -9.12
CA ALA A 555 -7.69 24.69 -8.06
C ALA A 555 -8.44 26.02 -7.91
N GLN A 556 -8.79 26.68 -9.02
CA GLN A 556 -9.62 27.90 -9.02
C GLN A 556 -10.96 27.67 -8.33
N GLN A 557 -11.66 26.58 -8.68
CA GLN A 557 -12.95 26.22 -8.08
C GLN A 557 -12.83 25.92 -6.57
N GLU A 558 -11.75 25.25 -6.16
CA GLU A 558 -11.49 24.91 -4.75
C GLU A 558 -11.12 26.11 -3.90
N ILE A 559 -10.45 27.11 -4.49
CA ILE A 559 -10.18 28.39 -3.85
C ILE A 559 -11.48 29.20 -3.72
N ASP A 560 -12.30 29.25 -4.77
CA ASP A 560 -13.59 29.96 -4.76
C ASP A 560 -14.60 29.33 -3.79
N GLY A 561 -14.46 28.03 -3.48
CA GLY A 561 -15.23 27.35 -2.44
C GLY A 561 -14.90 27.78 -1.00
N ARG A 562 -13.88 28.63 -0.79
CA ARG A 562 -13.41 29.10 0.53
C ARG A 562 -13.30 30.63 0.59
N PRO A 563 -14.37 31.39 0.30
CA PRO A 563 -14.29 32.84 0.16
C PRO A 563 -13.86 33.55 1.46
N ASP A 564 -14.39 33.13 2.61
CA ASP A 564 -14.10 33.76 3.91
C ASP A 564 -12.60 33.70 4.26
N VAL A 565 -11.93 32.59 3.92
CA VAL A 565 -10.49 32.42 4.15
C VAL A 565 -9.71 33.37 3.24
N LEU A 566 -10.02 33.37 1.95
CA LEU A 566 -9.33 34.21 0.98
C LEU A 566 -9.46 35.71 1.30
N GLU A 567 -10.67 36.15 1.67
CA GLU A 567 -10.91 37.56 2.05
C GLU A 567 -10.07 37.96 3.27
N SER A 568 -10.01 37.11 4.30
CA SER A 568 -9.23 37.40 5.51
C SER A 568 -7.73 37.53 5.25
N LEU A 569 -7.18 36.73 4.33
CA LEU A 569 -5.75 36.69 4.05
C LEU A 569 -5.28 37.85 3.16
N VAL A 570 -6.14 38.35 2.29
CA VAL A 570 -5.85 39.45 1.37
C VAL A 570 -5.93 40.82 2.05
N LEU A 571 -6.69 40.93 3.15
CA LEU A 571 -6.79 42.13 3.98
C LEU A 571 -5.54 42.37 4.86
N ALA A 572 -4.61 41.41 4.92
CA ALA A 572 -3.38 41.56 5.69
C ALA A 572 -2.50 42.69 5.13
N PRO A 573 -1.84 43.49 6.01
CA PRO A 573 -0.95 44.56 5.56
C PRO A 573 0.24 43.98 4.81
N ALA A 574 0.65 44.65 3.72
CA ALA A 574 1.82 44.24 2.96
C ALA A 574 3.10 44.45 3.80
N PRO A 575 4.06 43.51 3.75
CA PRO A 575 5.31 43.61 4.48
C PRO A 575 6.13 44.83 4.01
N PRO A 576 6.90 45.47 4.91
CA PRO A 576 7.76 46.60 4.53
C PRO A 576 8.81 46.20 3.48
N PRO A 577 9.32 47.15 2.68
CA PRO A 577 10.21 46.83 1.57
C PRO A 577 11.51 46.11 1.96
N SER A 578 11.96 46.25 3.20
CA SER A 578 13.19 45.64 3.72
C SER A 578 13.02 44.22 4.26
N SER A 579 11.80 43.69 4.39
CA SER A 579 11.55 42.34 4.92
C SER A 579 11.27 41.33 3.81
N SER A 580 11.57 40.05 4.07
CA SER A 580 11.19 38.93 3.19
C SER A 580 9.67 38.87 3.01
N VAL A 581 9.22 38.44 1.82
CA VAL A 581 7.79 38.22 1.56
C VAL A 581 7.35 36.96 2.32
N PRO A 582 6.31 37.02 3.16
CA PRO A 582 5.85 35.85 3.91
C PRO A 582 5.18 34.84 2.97
N SER A 583 5.34 33.55 3.24
CA SER A 583 4.78 32.48 2.40
C SER A 583 3.53 31.80 2.98
N GLU A 584 3.22 32.05 4.25
CA GLU A 584 2.19 31.31 5.00
C GLU A 584 0.79 31.45 4.42
N SER A 585 0.33 32.69 4.20
CA SER A 585 -1.02 32.95 3.67
C SER A 585 -1.22 32.35 2.28
N ALA A 586 -0.24 32.53 1.39
CA ALA A 586 -0.27 31.93 0.06
C ALA A 586 -0.17 30.40 0.10
N PHE A 587 0.65 29.85 1.01
CA PHE A 587 0.75 28.40 1.22
C PHE A 587 -0.58 27.82 1.70
N LEU A 588 -1.28 28.48 2.63
CA LEU A 588 -2.59 28.02 3.12
C LEU A 588 -3.67 28.02 2.02
N ILE A 589 -3.58 28.92 1.05
CA ILE A 589 -4.47 28.92 -0.12
C ILE A 589 -4.10 27.80 -1.09
N TRP A 590 -2.80 27.64 -1.36
CA TRP A 590 -2.26 26.58 -2.21
C TRP A 590 -2.57 25.17 -1.66
N GLN A 591 -2.45 25.02 -0.34
CA GLN A 591 -2.78 23.83 0.41
C GLN A 591 -4.29 23.53 0.31
N ASP A 592 -4.62 22.25 0.25
CA ASP A 592 -5.95 21.69 0.01
C ASP A 592 -6.53 21.98 -1.38
N THR A 593 -5.67 22.19 -2.39
CA THR A 593 -6.10 22.35 -3.80
C THR A 593 -5.56 21.25 -4.72
N ALA A 594 -6.05 21.22 -5.96
CA ALA A 594 -5.48 20.40 -7.03
C ALA A 594 -3.99 20.65 -7.28
N LEU A 595 -3.45 21.84 -6.95
CA LEU A 595 -2.02 22.14 -7.11
C LEU A 595 -1.17 21.27 -6.18
N GLU A 596 -1.56 21.14 -4.91
CA GLU A 596 -0.92 20.25 -3.94
C GLU A 596 -1.13 18.78 -4.32
N ARG A 597 -2.39 18.36 -4.51
CA ARG A 597 -2.74 16.93 -4.73
C ARG A 597 -2.03 16.31 -5.93
N TYR A 598 -1.80 17.10 -6.98
CA TYR A 598 -1.12 16.65 -8.19
C TYR A 598 0.33 17.13 -8.30
N ARG A 599 0.88 17.74 -7.24
CA ARG A 599 2.25 18.31 -7.18
C ARG A 599 2.56 19.18 -8.40
N VAL A 600 1.62 20.02 -8.79
CA VAL A 600 1.80 20.92 -9.93
C VAL A 600 2.90 21.91 -9.56
N SER A 601 3.90 22.08 -10.42
CA SER A 601 4.86 23.17 -10.28
C SER A 601 4.11 24.48 -10.45
N SER A 602 3.94 25.20 -9.34
CA SER A 602 3.04 26.34 -9.25
C SER A 602 3.49 27.38 -8.25
N ALA A 603 3.10 28.64 -8.44
CA ALA A 603 3.18 29.68 -7.42
C ALA A 603 1.81 30.32 -7.19
N VAL A 604 1.52 30.66 -5.94
CA VAL A 604 0.33 31.42 -5.52
C VAL A 604 0.79 32.72 -4.91
N GLU A 605 0.20 33.81 -5.35
CA GLU A 605 0.53 35.17 -4.94
C GLU A 605 -0.74 35.90 -4.50
N LEU A 606 -0.64 36.59 -3.36
CA LEU A 606 -1.72 37.37 -2.78
C LEU A 606 -1.29 38.83 -2.73
N TYR A 607 -2.13 39.71 -3.27
CA TYR A 607 -1.92 41.14 -3.33
C TYR A 607 -3.04 41.86 -2.59
N ASN A 608 -2.74 42.93 -1.86
CA ASN A 608 -3.76 43.73 -1.18
C ASN A 608 -4.51 44.66 -2.15
N ALA A 609 -5.48 45.43 -1.66
CA ALA A 609 -6.24 46.40 -2.45
C ALA A 609 -5.38 47.48 -3.15
N ALA A 610 -4.15 47.74 -2.68
CA ALA A 610 -3.21 48.66 -3.31
C ALA A 610 -2.34 48.00 -4.39
N GLY A 611 -2.52 46.70 -4.66
CA GLY A 611 -1.71 45.92 -5.60
C GLY A 611 -0.34 45.54 -5.07
N MET A 612 -0.10 45.65 -3.76
CA MET A 612 1.18 45.28 -3.13
C MET A 612 1.16 43.81 -2.72
N LEU A 613 2.25 43.09 -3.01
CA LEU A 613 2.41 41.68 -2.67
C LEU A 613 2.41 41.49 -1.14
N VAL A 614 1.39 40.78 -0.66
CA VAL A 614 1.17 40.42 0.74
C VAL A 614 1.89 39.13 1.08
N SER A 615 1.68 38.10 0.26
CA SER A 615 2.25 36.77 0.50
C SER A 615 2.46 36.01 -0.79
N ARG A 616 3.51 35.18 -0.83
CA ARG A 616 3.86 34.35 -1.98
C ARG A 616 4.34 32.97 -1.55
N PHE A 617 3.79 31.95 -2.18
CA PHE A 617 4.28 30.58 -2.05
C PHE A 617 4.56 30.01 -3.42
N ALA A 618 5.71 29.36 -3.61
CA ALA A 618 6.11 28.77 -4.88
C ALA A 618 6.66 27.35 -4.68
N LEU A 619 6.18 26.42 -5.51
CA LEU A 619 6.68 25.05 -5.64
C LEU A 619 7.34 24.89 -7.02
N ASN A 620 8.65 24.67 -7.06
CA ASN A 620 9.45 24.51 -8.28
C ASN A 620 9.43 25.69 -9.27
N LEU A 621 8.99 26.87 -8.82
CA LEU A 621 9.18 28.13 -9.54
C LEU A 621 10.18 28.98 -8.75
N PRO A 622 11.19 29.58 -9.40
CA PRO A 622 12.09 30.50 -8.73
C PRO A 622 11.33 31.72 -8.21
N GLU A 623 11.85 32.23 -7.11
CA GLU A 623 11.37 33.46 -6.50
C GLU A 623 11.83 34.64 -7.38
N GLU A 624 10.97 35.10 -8.29
CA GLU A 624 11.21 36.36 -8.99
C GLU A 624 11.22 37.51 -7.96
N ALA A 625 12.35 38.22 -7.87
CA ALA A 625 12.64 39.24 -6.86
C ALA A 625 11.90 40.57 -7.06
N ASN A 626 11.03 40.68 -8.06
CA ASN A 626 10.34 41.92 -8.36
C ASN A 626 8.98 41.96 -7.68
N ARG A 627 8.86 42.83 -6.66
CA ARG A 627 7.56 43.30 -6.14
C ARG A 627 6.91 44.21 -7.18
N GLN A 628 6.42 43.61 -8.28
CA GLN A 628 5.60 44.33 -9.25
C GLN A 628 4.22 44.59 -8.65
N LEU A 629 3.68 45.77 -8.93
CA LEU A 629 2.26 46.06 -8.68
C LEU A 629 1.46 45.21 -9.66
N TRP A 630 0.63 44.31 -9.14
CA TRP A 630 -0.25 43.48 -9.97
C TRP A 630 -1.69 43.95 -9.82
N HIS A 631 -2.41 44.08 -10.94
CA HIS A 631 -3.82 44.45 -10.95
C HIS A 631 -4.56 43.62 -11.99
N GLU A 632 -5.66 42.99 -11.58
CA GLU A 632 -6.57 42.29 -12.47
C GLU A 632 -7.78 43.19 -12.78
N GLU A 633 -8.43 42.99 -13.92
CA GLU A 633 -9.55 43.85 -14.32
C GLU A 633 -10.92 43.38 -13.80
N SER A 634 -11.04 42.11 -13.41
CA SER A 634 -12.35 41.51 -13.10
C SER A 634 -12.32 40.61 -11.85
N CYS A 635 -13.50 40.41 -11.28
CA CYS A 635 -13.71 39.45 -10.18
C CYS A 635 -13.77 37.99 -10.67
N ASN A 636 -13.70 37.75 -11.98
CA ASN A 636 -13.71 36.42 -12.58
C ASN A 636 -12.27 35.99 -12.92
N TRP A 637 -11.99 34.69 -12.86
CA TRP A 637 -10.69 34.16 -13.28
C TRP A 637 -10.40 34.50 -14.74
N GLN A 638 -9.30 35.19 -14.98
CA GLN A 638 -8.70 35.36 -16.29
C GLN A 638 -7.51 34.42 -16.40
N THR A 639 -7.44 33.63 -17.47
CA THR A 639 -6.34 32.69 -17.70
C THR A 639 -5.65 32.97 -19.02
N PHE A 640 -4.33 33.11 -19.00
CA PHE A 640 -3.53 33.36 -20.20
C PHE A 640 -2.17 32.67 -20.11
N GLY A 641 -1.52 32.47 -21.24
CA GLY A 641 -0.17 31.90 -21.30
C GLY A 641 0.87 33.00 -21.51
N GLU A 642 1.93 32.97 -20.72
CA GLU A 642 3.10 33.84 -20.85
C GLU A 642 4.34 33.00 -21.10
N ILE A 643 5.36 33.56 -21.75
CA ILE A 643 6.67 32.92 -21.89
C ILE A 643 7.61 33.62 -20.90
N SER A 644 7.94 32.96 -19.79
CA SER A 644 8.89 33.50 -18.80
C SER A 644 10.27 32.88 -18.96
N ARG A 645 11.32 33.65 -18.61
CA ARG A 645 12.72 33.25 -18.67
C ARG A 645 13.19 32.70 -17.34
N PHE A 646 13.43 31.40 -17.32
CA PHE A 646 14.02 30.68 -16.19
C PHE A 646 15.52 30.48 -16.43
N GLY A 647 16.32 31.47 -16.01
CA GLY A 647 17.75 31.52 -16.31
C GLY A 647 17.99 31.67 -17.82
N ALA A 648 18.64 30.68 -18.44
CA ALA A 648 18.90 30.67 -19.89
C ALA A 648 17.79 30.01 -20.74
N LYS A 649 16.70 29.54 -20.12
CA LYS A 649 15.63 28.80 -20.81
C LYS A 649 14.30 29.57 -20.74
N GLU A 650 13.66 29.76 -21.89
CA GLU A 650 12.28 30.24 -21.98
C GLU A 650 11.32 29.08 -21.76
N ARG A 651 10.35 29.23 -20.86
CA ARG A 651 9.34 28.20 -20.59
C ARG A 651 7.93 28.82 -20.57
N PRO A 652 6.94 28.15 -21.18
CA PRO A 652 5.56 28.62 -21.17
C PRO A 652 4.97 28.44 -19.77
N LEU A 653 4.55 29.55 -19.18
CA LEU A 653 3.86 29.61 -17.90
C LEU A 653 2.39 29.93 -18.15
N LEU A 654 1.49 29.28 -17.41
CA LEU A 654 0.06 29.55 -17.42
C LEU A 654 -0.28 30.40 -16.20
N HIS A 655 -0.81 31.59 -16.46
CA HIS A 655 -1.24 32.55 -15.46
C HIS A 655 -2.75 32.45 -15.29
N ALA A 656 -3.19 32.55 -14.05
CA ALA A 656 -4.58 32.72 -13.69
C ALA A 656 -4.72 33.75 -12.58
N GLY A 657 -5.43 34.85 -12.85
CA GLY A 657 -5.63 35.91 -11.86
C GLY A 657 -7.09 36.33 -11.75
N ARG A 658 -7.47 36.83 -10.57
CA ARG A 658 -8.73 37.58 -10.38
C ARG A 658 -8.65 38.53 -9.19
N ASN A 659 -9.50 39.55 -9.21
CA ASN A 659 -9.77 40.35 -8.03
C ASN A 659 -10.63 39.59 -7.01
N VAL A 660 -10.30 39.77 -5.74
CA VAL A 660 -11.11 39.36 -4.58
C VAL A 660 -12.03 40.53 -4.26
N CYS A 661 -13.31 40.39 -4.58
CA CYS A 661 -14.29 41.46 -4.51
C CYS A 661 -15.21 41.26 -3.30
N GLY A 662 -15.28 42.27 -2.44
CA GLY A 662 -16.20 42.31 -1.31
C GLY A 662 -17.38 43.25 -1.56
N PRO A 663 -18.29 43.40 -0.58
CA PRO A 663 -19.48 44.26 -0.71
C PRO A 663 -19.18 45.74 -0.97
N LYS A 664 -17.97 46.19 -0.64
CA LYS A 664 -17.54 47.60 -0.68
C LYS A 664 -16.48 47.90 -1.75
N GLY A 665 -16.16 46.94 -2.62
CA GLY A 665 -15.15 47.07 -3.67
C GLY A 665 -14.10 45.96 -3.66
N ILE A 666 -12.96 46.20 -4.31
CA ILE A 666 -11.85 45.25 -4.41
C ILE A 666 -11.11 45.19 -3.07
N LEU A 667 -11.03 44.00 -2.48
CA LEU A 667 -10.29 43.73 -1.25
C LEU A 667 -8.80 43.44 -1.54
N GLY A 668 -8.52 42.87 -2.71
CA GLY A 668 -7.19 42.67 -3.27
C GLY A 668 -7.24 41.69 -4.45
N THR A 669 -6.13 41.03 -4.75
CA THR A 669 -5.97 40.21 -5.97
C THR A 669 -5.25 38.91 -5.65
N ILE A 670 -5.67 37.81 -6.28
CA ILE A 670 -5.00 36.51 -6.22
C ILE A 670 -4.50 36.14 -7.60
N VAL A 671 -3.27 35.65 -7.66
CA VAL A 671 -2.63 35.17 -8.89
C VAL A 671 -2.07 33.78 -8.67
N ILE A 672 -2.27 32.91 -9.66
CA ILE A 672 -1.77 31.54 -9.70
C ILE A 672 -0.94 31.39 -10.97
N HIS A 673 0.29 30.94 -10.78
CA HIS A 673 1.22 30.60 -11.84
C HIS A 673 1.38 29.08 -11.88
N VAL A 674 1.28 28.46 -13.05
CA VAL A 674 1.56 27.03 -13.21
C VAL A 674 2.43 26.77 -14.43
N ILE A 675 3.32 25.78 -14.32
CA ILE A 675 4.24 25.42 -15.41
C ILE A 675 4.21 23.92 -15.66
N ILE A 676 4.42 23.53 -16.91
CA ILE A 676 4.64 22.12 -17.26
C ILE A 676 6.01 21.71 -16.70
N ASP A 677 6.00 20.72 -15.83
CA ASP A 677 7.20 20.12 -15.26
C ASP A 677 7.14 18.60 -15.35
N ASP A 678 8.03 18.04 -16.17
CA ASP A 678 8.20 16.60 -16.36
C ASP A 678 8.57 15.87 -15.06
N SER A 679 9.17 16.55 -14.08
CA SER A 679 9.54 15.95 -12.79
C SER A 679 8.33 15.52 -11.94
N THR A 680 7.15 16.05 -12.27
CA THR A 680 5.90 15.83 -11.53
C THR A 680 5.08 14.64 -12.04
N LEU A 681 5.52 14.00 -13.13
CA LEU A 681 4.85 12.83 -13.73
C LEU A 681 4.67 11.70 -12.71
N SER A 682 3.50 11.05 -12.74
CA SER A 682 3.08 10.11 -11.68
C SER A 682 3.99 8.89 -11.51
N PHE A 683 4.69 8.49 -12.58
CA PHE A 683 5.55 7.31 -12.63
C PHE A 683 7.03 7.62 -12.42
N LEU A 684 7.41 8.90 -12.32
CA LEU A 684 8.78 9.31 -12.02
C LEU A 684 8.93 9.52 -10.50
N SER A 685 10.03 9.02 -9.93
CA SER A 685 10.45 9.47 -8.60
C SER A 685 11.13 10.82 -8.74
N THR A 686 10.75 11.78 -7.90
CA THR A 686 11.37 13.10 -7.92
C THR A 686 12.84 13.00 -7.54
N GLN A 687 13.73 13.73 -8.23
CA GLN A 687 15.16 13.78 -7.87
C GLN A 687 15.39 14.35 -6.47
N ASN A 688 14.46 15.20 -6.01
CA ASN A 688 14.50 15.77 -4.68
C ASN A 688 13.57 14.95 -3.73
N PRO A 689 14.12 14.35 -2.65
CA PRO A 689 13.39 13.49 -1.73
C PRO A 689 12.33 14.22 -0.91
N TYR A 690 12.43 15.55 -0.76
CA TYR A 690 11.44 16.33 -0.04
C TYR A 690 10.09 16.40 -0.79
N PHE A 691 10.07 16.23 -2.11
CA PHE A 691 8.83 16.19 -2.89
C PHE A 691 8.08 14.85 -2.81
N GLU A 692 8.76 13.79 -2.36
CA GLU A 692 8.09 12.53 -2.04
C GLU A 692 7.20 12.70 -0.79
N LEU A 693 7.60 13.56 0.16
CA LEU A 693 6.83 13.84 1.38
C LEU A 693 5.51 14.59 1.12
N LEU A 694 5.45 15.39 0.04
CA LEU A 694 4.23 16.10 -0.38
C LEU A 694 3.25 15.20 -1.16
N ARG A 695 3.54 13.91 -1.30
CA ARG A 695 2.65 12.97 -2.01
C ARG A 695 1.45 12.66 -1.11
N GLY A 696 0.27 13.17 -1.47
CA GLY A 696 -1.00 12.94 -0.75
C GLY A 696 -1.55 11.50 -0.80
N GLY A 697 -0.71 10.49 -1.02
CA GLY A 697 -1.08 9.07 -1.07
C GLY A 697 0.00 8.20 -0.41
N PRO A 698 -0.30 6.93 -0.08
CA PRO A 698 0.66 6.05 0.56
C PRO A 698 1.95 5.96 -0.28
N LEU A 699 3.08 6.33 0.34
CA LEU A 699 4.42 6.19 -0.21
C LEU A 699 4.69 4.70 -0.50
N ARG A 700 4.44 4.25 -1.73
CA ARG A 700 5.00 2.98 -2.19
C ARG A 700 6.47 3.23 -2.53
N PRO A 701 7.41 2.51 -1.91
CA PRO A 701 8.82 2.59 -2.29
C PRO A 701 8.96 2.38 -3.81
N ARG A 702 9.87 3.11 -4.45
CA ARG A 702 10.13 3.01 -5.90
C ARG A 702 10.41 1.56 -6.33
N GLU A 703 10.95 0.74 -5.44
CA GLU A 703 11.24 -0.69 -5.65
C GLU A 703 9.99 -1.59 -5.67
N GLU A 704 8.83 -1.04 -5.29
CA GLU A 704 7.53 -1.73 -5.25
C GLU A 704 6.54 -1.25 -6.33
N ALA A 705 6.84 -0.14 -7.01
CA ALA A 705 5.99 0.40 -8.06
C ALA A 705 6.17 -0.37 -9.39
N PRO A 706 5.07 -0.81 -10.05
CA PRO A 706 5.14 -1.28 -11.43
C PRO A 706 5.75 -0.17 -12.31
N GLY A 707 6.78 -0.48 -13.09
CA GLY A 707 7.42 0.49 -14.01
C GLY A 707 8.73 1.12 -13.52
N ARG A 708 9.37 0.59 -12.47
CA ARG A 708 10.70 1.04 -11.97
C ARG A 708 11.76 1.23 -13.06
N ASP A 709 11.74 0.36 -14.07
CA ASP A 709 12.69 0.34 -15.19
C ASP A 709 12.25 1.25 -16.36
N VAL A 710 11.21 2.06 -16.19
CA VAL A 710 10.78 3.02 -17.21
C VAL A 710 11.60 4.29 -17.06
N GLN A 711 12.42 4.57 -18.06
CA GLN A 711 13.12 5.83 -18.20
C GLN A 711 12.36 6.74 -19.16
N TYR A 712 12.26 8.01 -18.79
CA TYR A 712 11.68 9.07 -19.59
C TYR A 712 12.78 10.06 -19.99
N VAL A 713 12.87 10.31 -21.29
CA VAL A 713 13.82 11.26 -21.87
C VAL A 713 13.07 12.17 -22.82
N VAL A 714 13.23 13.47 -22.63
CA VAL A 714 12.68 14.49 -23.53
C VAL A 714 13.83 15.05 -24.35
N TYR A 715 13.68 15.04 -25.66
CA TYR A 715 14.67 15.61 -26.58
C TYR A 715 14.19 16.97 -27.07
N GLY A 716 15.10 17.95 -27.06
CA GLY A 716 14.86 19.24 -27.69
C GLY A 716 15.05 19.18 -29.20
N TRP A 717 14.82 20.30 -29.88
CA TRP A 717 15.04 20.45 -31.34
C TRP A 717 16.47 20.09 -31.79
N SER A 718 17.46 20.32 -30.92
CA SER A 718 18.86 19.94 -31.11
C SER A 718 19.13 18.42 -31.03
N ARG A 719 18.11 17.59 -30.74
CA ARG A 719 18.22 16.16 -30.41
C ARG A 719 19.09 15.87 -29.18
N SER A 720 19.50 16.88 -28.43
CA SER A 720 20.09 16.69 -27.11
C SER A 720 18.97 16.49 -26.08
N PRO A 721 19.18 15.62 -25.07
CA PRO A 721 18.20 15.45 -24.01
C PRO A 721 18.07 16.77 -23.22
N ILE A 722 16.85 17.29 -23.13
CA ILE A 722 16.51 18.47 -22.32
C ILE A 722 15.98 18.07 -20.94
N TYR A 723 15.53 16.82 -20.81
CA TYR A 723 15.15 16.17 -19.55
C TYR A 723 15.48 14.68 -19.61
N VAL A 724 16.02 14.14 -18.50
CA VAL A 724 16.30 12.71 -18.31
C VAL A 724 15.86 12.32 -16.91
N SER A 725 15.00 11.31 -16.80
CA SER A 725 14.61 10.76 -15.50
C SER A 725 15.68 9.83 -14.93
N GLY A 726 16.07 9.99 -13.67
CA GLY A 726 16.88 9.00 -12.95
C GLY A 726 18.37 8.97 -13.28
N GLY A 727 18.96 10.13 -13.58
CA GLY A 727 20.41 10.34 -13.51
C GLY A 727 20.89 10.50 -12.08
#